data_AF-A0A6I1VSZ3-F1
#
_entry.id   AF-A0A6I1VSZ3-F1
#
_cell.length_a   1.000
_cell.length_b   1.000
_cell.length_c   1.000
_cell.angle_alpha   90.00
_cell.angle_beta   90.00
_cell.angle_gamma   90.00
#
_symmetry.space_group_name_H-M   'P 1'
#
loop_
_entity.id
_entity.type
_entity.pdbx_description
1 polymer ?
#
loop_
_entity_poly.entity_id
_entity_poly.type
_entity_poly.pdbx_seq_one_letter_code
_entity_poly.pdbx_strand_id
1 'polypeptide(L)'
;MPDREGTAVTSNYEAICKENRESYGTKGAQKSGKLAAGLYDDRTHFIFELLQNAEDALGRRGDWHGSRKVAFTLDSTRLTLSHFGKPFDEADVRSVCDIAESTKNESSIGRFGLGFKSVYTVTDLPEIHSGDEDFAIENYVFPKRMARLARAADETQIILSLKPEDTSAAQDITAGFRHLGPGALLFLRHIDEINWSVEGGASGFYLRNSPETLGANVQRITVIGNEDDRPEVDQNWLVFHRDVFSAEQQKIGRVEIAFSLIAVKDAPGRWAVQPLAKSPLVVFFPTVVESHLGFLVQGPYRTTPSRDNIPPGEPWNQHLVKETSSLLVEAMRWMRDKAMLDVSALRCLPLDREKFPQDSRFAPMFDAVQQAFQKEALLPTFDGGYVSADQAKLARTQELRELCSPEQVAALFDSEVAAWLSGDITQDKAPEIRQYLMRELDIDEITPTKLVPSLSKSFLEAQPDEWVLRLYEFLSGQEKALRRHLDSVPLIRLDDGSHVVARENGKAKAFLPSAIATSFPTMRRAVCATPEVCLFLSSLGITEPDPVDDVIWNLLPKYQQEEVDVDDDAYSADIERIRTAFNTDSASQKEKLRSALRDTNFVMVVDTGDGKAYVAKPGDIYIATDRLQQLFAGVQDILIVDNEYDCLRGEDIRDLLVSCGASRYLIPQATPSGLAHSEKVQIRREAGLERASSESQPEDFTLRGLTQLLEFLPMLKPEEAAAKVKVLWEALADLEARGTAAFYGSYRWGYYHETKTARFDAAFIRTLNQAAWVPNADGKLVPPALVMFDTLGWKPNPFLLTKIAFKPPIIDQLAKEAGIDPAILDLLRRDPAIVAELVSRLSASSLQEPESSTIPEPEADEPSDGDVYDDAKDLYGDDMPDIPPGTPDPDGGDGQGNGGRRGGHDHTGTGTPSGNGQGSGGAHGGSGEHGGSGGRGSGNGGGKRTPGQAGARPFISYVGAHPDDNGLDPDGLDQAERMQIEGHGIGIIIGFEPTLRRTPDGNPGFDLYEVDSSGRQIRWVEVKSMTGSLENRPVGLSHTQFECAREKGDAYWLYVVEYATDATRARVLRIQNPVAHAKTFTFDRGWGEIAQTGLPT
;
A
#
# COMPACT_ATOMS: atom_id res chain seq x y z
N MET A 1 -36.28 -27.84 80.02
CA MET A 1 -37.02 -26.99 80.96
C MET A 1 -36.09 -26.58 82.09
N PRO A 2 -36.06 -25.29 82.49
CA PRO A 2 -37.04 -24.25 82.18
C PRO A 2 -36.72 -23.42 80.92
N ASP A 3 -37.65 -22.52 80.62
CA ASP A 3 -37.77 -21.75 79.38
C ASP A 3 -36.89 -20.49 79.34
N ARG A 4 -36.60 -20.06 78.10
CA ARG A 4 -36.68 -18.64 77.71
C ARG A 4 -36.86 -18.55 76.19
N GLU A 5 -38.12 -18.55 75.78
CA GLU A 5 -38.49 -18.01 74.47
C GLU A 5 -38.04 -16.54 74.41
N GLY A 6 -37.23 -16.20 73.42
CA GLY A 6 -36.96 -14.81 73.07
C GLY A 6 -38.14 -14.25 72.29
N THR A 7 -39.22 -13.88 72.97
CA THR A 7 -40.34 -13.17 72.34
C THR A 7 -39.83 -11.91 71.66
N ALA A 8 -39.92 -11.86 70.32
CA ALA A 8 -39.59 -10.66 69.57
C ALA A 8 -40.51 -9.51 70.01
N VAL A 9 -39.90 -8.38 70.38
CA VAL A 9 -40.63 -7.20 70.86
C VAL A 9 -40.83 -6.28 69.68
N THR A 10 -42.06 -6.18 69.17
CA THR A 10 -42.40 -5.15 68.18
C THR A 10 -42.15 -3.76 68.75
N SER A 11 -41.60 -2.87 67.93
CA SER A 11 -41.27 -1.49 68.27
C SER A 11 -42.41 -0.72 68.94
N ASN A 12 -42.05 0.15 69.88
CA ASN A 12 -43.01 1.02 70.56
C ASN A 12 -43.34 2.25 69.70
N TYR A 13 -44.23 2.08 68.71
CA TYR A 13 -44.66 3.15 67.81
C TYR A 13 -45.26 4.37 68.54
N GLU A 14 -45.87 4.19 69.71
CA GLU A 14 -46.42 5.31 70.51
C GLU A 14 -45.30 6.17 71.10
N ALA A 15 -44.22 5.55 71.58
CA ALA A 15 -43.02 6.26 72.04
C ALA A 15 -42.36 7.02 70.88
N ILE A 16 -42.13 6.36 69.73
CA ILE A 16 -41.58 7.01 68.53
C ILE A 16 -42.45 8.18 68.09
N CYS A 17 -43.78 8.03 68.08
CA CYS A 17 -44.71 9.11 67.78
C CYS A 17 -44.63 10.27 68.78
N LYS A 18 -44.42 10.00 70.07
CA LYS A 18 -44.27 11.03 71.10
C LYS A 18 -42.96 11.80 70.89
N GLU A 19 -41.85 11.10 70.73
CA GLU A 19 -40.53 11.68 70.48
C GLU A 19 -40.54 12.53 69.19
N ASN A 20 -41.14 12.05 68.10
CA ASN A 20 -41.23 12.81 66.85
C ASN A 20 -42.16 14.04 66.96
N ARG A 21 -43.18 14.02 67.84
CA ARG A 21 -43.98 15.21 68.16
C ARG A 21 -43.21 16.24 68.98
N GLU A 22 -42.34 15.80 69.90
CA GLU A 22 -41.46 16.67 70.68
C GLU A 22 -40.36 17.28 69.82
N SER A 23 -39.75 16.51 68.90
CA SER A 23 -38.68 16.97 68.01
C SER A 23 -39.14 17.88 66.86
N TYR A 24 -40.25 17.55 66.19
CA TYR A 24 -40.67 18.22 64.96
C TYR A 24 -42.01 18.96 65.06
N GLY A 25 -42.91 18.48 65.93
CA GLY A 25 -44.32 18.86 65.92
C GLY A 25 -45.04 18.48 64.61
N THR A 26 -46.37 18.37 64.63
CA THR A 26 -47.13 17.87 63.47
C THR A 26 -46.95 18.77 62.22
N LYS A 27 -46.99 20.09 62.39
CA LYS A 27 -46.83 21.04 61.26
C LYS A 27 -45.39 21.14 60.76
N GLY A 28 -44.40 20.97 61.65
CA GLY A 28 -42.99 20.96 61.27
C GLY A 28 -42.65 19.70 60.48
N ALA A 29 -43.10 18.54 60.96
CA ALA A 29 -42.98 17.27 60.25
C ALA A 29 -43.61 17.31 58.85
N GLN A 30 -44.84 17.82 58.71
CA GLN A 30 -45.47 17.97 57.40
C GLN A 30 -44.70 18.92 56.46
N LYS A 31 -44.20 20.06 56.96
CA LYS A 31 -43.46 21.03 56.14
C LYS A 31 -42.11 20.47 55.68
N SER A 32 -41.33 19.93 56.60
CA SER A 32 -40.00 19.40 56.31
C SER A 32 -40.07 18.08 55.53
N GLY A 33 -41.07 17.23 55.81
CA GLY A 33 -41.33 16.00 55.07
C GLY A 33 -41.74 16.26 53.62
N LYS A 34 -42.60 17.27 53.38
CA LYS A 34 -42.94 17.69 52.01
C LYS A 34 -41.73 18.28 51.26
N LEU A 35 -40.84 18.99 51.95
CA LEU A 35 -39.59 19.46 51.35
C LEU A 35 -38.67 18.28 51.00
N ALA A 36 -38.53 17.30 51.90
CA ALA A 36 -37.73 16.09 51.68
C ALA A 36 -38.26 15.21 50.52
N ALA A 37 -39.58 15.06 50.39
CA ALA A 37 -40.20 14.33 49.29
C ALA A 37 -39.99 15.00 47.92
N GLY A 38 -39.82 16.33 47.89
CA GLY A 38 -39.54 17.10 46.69
C GLY A 38 -38.06 17.45 46.47
N LEU A 39 -37.13 16.67 47.04
CA LEU A 39 -35.68 16.87 46.83
C LEU A 39 -35.15 16.38 45.48
N TYR A 40 -35.91 15.53 44.78
CA TYR A 40 -35.52 14.92 43.52
C TYR A 40 -36.35 15.52 42.39
N ASP A 41 -35.69 15.93 41.30
CA ASP A 41 -36.38 16.45 40.11
C ASP A 41 -37.21 15.38 39.38
N ASP A 42 -36.79 14.11 39.47
CA ASP A 42 -37.54 12.96 39.00
C ASP A 42 -38.41 12.37 40.12
N ARG A 43 -39.74 12.41 39.92
CA ARG A 43 -40.74 11.82 40.83
C ARG A 43 -40.61 10.31 41.03
N THR A 44 -39.89 9.59 40.17
CA THR A 44 -39.66 8.14 40.21
C THR A 44 -38.34 7.73 40.85
N HIS A 45 -37.48 8.70 41.24
CA HIS A 45 -36.18 8.46 41.88
C HIS A 45 -36.26 7.55 43.14
N PHE A 46 -37.44 7.48 43.78
CA PHE A 46 -37.69 6.57 44.90
C PHE A 46 -37.42 5.09 44.57
N ILE A 47 -37.49 4.66 43.30
CA ILE A 47 -37.17 3.29 42.88
C ILE A 47 -35.72 2.95 43.21
N PHE A 48 -34.79 3.87 42.93
CA PHE A 48 -33.36 3.72 43.24
C PHE A 48 -33.10 3.78 44.76
N GLU A 49 -33.81 4.66 45.48
CA GLU A 49 -33.74 4.72 46.95
C GLU A 49 -34.22 3.41 47.61
N LEU A 50 -35.33 2.82 47.13
CA LEU A 50 -35.83 1.53 47.61
C LEU A 50 -34.87 0.38 47.29
N LEU A 51 -34.24 0.37 46.10
CA LEU A 51 -33.20 -0.59 45.76
C LEU A 51 -31.97 -0.44 46.66
N GLN A 52 -31.52 0.77 46.95
CA GLN A 52 -30.40 0.96 47.87
C GLN A 52 -30.76 0.51 49.29
N ASN A 53 -31.96 0.82 49.79
CA ASN A 53 -32.40 0.33 51.10
C ASN A 53 -32.43 -1.21 51.16
N ALA A 54 -32.82 -1.88 50.07
CA ALA A 54 -32.78 -3.34 49.97
C ALA A 54 -31.33 -3.90 49.93
N GLU A 55 -30.44 -3.28 49.15
CA GLU A 55 -28.99 -3.58 49.08
C GLU A 55 -28.32 -3.44 50.46
N ASP A 56 -28.56 -2.30 51.15
CA ASP A 56 -28.03 -2.02 52.48
C ASP A 56 -28.62 -2.99 53.53
N ALA A 57 -29.91 -3.34 53.43
CA ALA A 57 -30.52 -4.34 54.29
C ALA A 57 -29.97 -5.76 54.05
N LEU A 58 -29.67 -6.14 52.81
CA LEU A 58 -29.02 -7.41 52.48
C LEU A 58 -27.55 -7.43 52.95
N GLY A 59 -26.81 -6.31 52.83
CA GLY A 59 -25.45 -6.18 53.35
C GLY A 59 -25.37 -6.34 54.88
N ARG A 60 -26.39 -5.86 55.61
CA ARG A 60 -26.51 -6.06 57.07
C ARG A 60 -26.81 -7.50 57.52
N ARG A 61 -27.08 -8.45 56.61
CA ARG A 61 -27.37 -9.86 57.00
C ARG A 61 -26.12 -10.72 57.26
N GLY A 62 -24.91 -10.29 56.88
CA GLY A 62 -23.70 -11.10 57.04
C GLY A 62 -23.74 -12.39 56.20
N ASP A 63 -23.34 -13.53 56.80
CA ASP A 63 -23.22 -14.85 56.14
C ASP A 63 -24.57 -15.56 55.84
N TRP A 64 -25.61 -14.81 55.51
CA TRP A 64 -26.94 -15.34 55.22
C TRP A 64 -27.06 -15.79 53.76
N HIS A 65 -27.57 -17.01 53.55
CA HIS A 65 -27.62 -17.69 52.25
C HIS A 65 -29.04 -17.83 51.66
N GLY A 66 -29.92 -16.87 51.94
CA GLY A 66 -31.27 -16.84 51.36
C GLY A 66 -31.36 -16.05 50.04
N SER A 67 -32.58 -15.77 49.60
CA SER A 67 -32.88 -15.06 48.35
C SER A 67 -32.25 -13.67 48.29
N ARG A 68 -31.57 -13.35 47.18
CA ARG A 68 -30.89 -12.05 46.95
C ARG A 68 -31.63 -11.21 45.91
N LYS A 69 -32.94 -11.39 45.89
CA LYS A 69 -33.89 -10.84 44.92
C LYS A 69 -34.60 -9.60 45.46
N VAL A 70 -34.83 -8.65 44.57
CA VAL A 70 -35.83 -7.58 44.74
C VAL A 70 -36.91 -7.74 43.67
N ALA A 71 -38.18 -7.59 44.05
CA ALA A 71 -39.31 -7.66 43.14
C ALA A 71 -40.22 -6.43 43.29
N PHE A 72 -40.60 -5.83 42.16
CA PHE A 72 -41.61 -4.79 42.08
C PHE A 72 -42.87 -5.33 41.39
N THR A 73 -44.05 -5.03 41.94
CA THR A 73 -45.33 -5.36 41.31
C THR A 73 -46.25 -4.16 41.39
N LEU A 74 -46.59 -3.61 40.24
CA LEU A 74 -47.43 -2.43 40.06
C LEU A 74 -48.81 -2.85 39.56
N ASP A 75 -49.85 -2.52 40.33
CA ASP A 75 -51.24 -2.57 39.87
C ASP A 75 -51.81 -1.14 39.69
N SER A 76 -53.06 -1.04 39.25
CA SER A 76 -53.72 0.26 39.00
C SER A 76 -53.90 1.16 40.25
N THR A 77 -53.67 0.63 41.45
CA THR A 77 -53.94 1.29 42.74
C THR A 77 -52.76 1.33 43.71
N ARG A 78 -51.75 0.46 43.55
CA ARG A 78 -50.59 0.39 44.45
C ARG A 78 -49.34 -0.17 43.74
N LEU A 79 -48.19 0.19 44.28
CA LEU A 79 -46.91 -0.45 44.01
C LEU A 79 -46.48 -1.28 45.23
N THR A 80 -46.11 -2.53 45.02
CA THR A 80 -45.48 -3.39 46.04
C THR A 80 -44.02 -3.64 45.71
N LEU A 81 -43.13 -3.41 46.66
CA LEU A 81 -41.73 -3.86 46.66
C LEU A 81 -41.60 -5.06 47.61
N SER A 82 -40.92 -6.11 47.19
CA SER A 82 -40.51 -7.24 48.04
C SER A 82 -39.00 -7.43 48.00
N HIS A 83 -38.36 -7.64 49.15
CA HIS A 83 -36.95 -8.01 49.27
C HIS A 83 -36.69 -8.87 50.51
N PHE A 84 -35.54 -9.54 50.57
CA PHE A 84 -35.17 -10.42 51.69
C PHE A 84 -33.95 -9.93 52.50
N GLY A 85 -33.65 -8.62 52.47
CA GLY A 85 -32.72 -7.98 53.42
C GLY A 85 -33.09 -8.20 54.90
N LYS A 86 -32.19 -7.79 55.81
CA LYS A 86 -32.37 -7.96 57.26
C LYS A 86 -33.76 -7.42 57.68
N PRO A 87 -34.54 -8.14 58.51
CA PRO A 87 -35.85 -7.66 58.94
C PRO A 87 -35.70 -6.38 59.77
N PHE A 88 -36.69 -5.51 59.69
CA PHE A 88 -36.70 -4.24 60.43
C PHE A 88 -36.60 -4.47 61.95
N ASP A 89 -35.84 -3.62 62.61
CA ASP A 89 -35.83 -3.44 64.07
C ASP A 89 -36.22 -2.00 64.45
N GLU A 90 -36.32 -1.70 65.76
CA GLU A 90 -36.72 -0.37 66.22
C GLU A 90 -35.80 0.76 65.70
N ALA A 91 -34.51 0.49 65.45
CA ALA A 91 -33.61 1.49 64.89
C ALA A 91 -33.95 1.78 63.42
N ASP A 92 -34.33 0.76 62.65
CA ASP A 92 -34.80 0.91 61.27
C ASP A 92 -36.15 1.64 61.21
N VAL A 93 -37.11 1.29 62.09
CA VAL A 93 -38.41 1.99 62.22
C VAL A 93 -38.21 3.47 62.57
N ARG A 94 -37.32 3.77 63.52
CA ARG A 94 -36.97 5.16 63.89
C ARG A 94 -36.32 5.90 62.73
N SER A 95 -35.38 5.28 62.03
CA SER A 95 -34.67 5.89 60.90
C SER A 95 -35.61 6.21 59.73
N VAL A 96 -36.48 5.28 59.32
CA VAL A 96 -37.44 5.53 58.23
C VAL A 96 -38.48 6.59 58.60
N CYS A 97 -38.74 6.78 59.90
CA CYS A 97 -39.60 7.84 60.43
C CYS A 97 -38.89 9.17 60.73
N ASP A 98 -37.57 9.28 60.57
CA ASP A 98 -36.83 10.52 60.87
C ASP A 98 -36.91 11.56 59.73
N ILE A 99 -36.59 12.82 60.00
CA ILE A 99 -36.51 13.93 59.02
C ILE A 99 -35.16 14.66 59.08
N ALA A 100 -34.43 14.59 60.18
CA ALA A 100 -33.16 15.29 60.33
C ALA A 100 -32.08 14.76 59.38
N GLU A 101 -31.10 15.61 59.05
CA GLU A 101 -29.81 15.12 58.56
C GLU A 101 -29.16 14.32 59.70
N SER A 102 -29.24 12.98 59.60
CA SER A 102 -28.60 12.07 60.53
C SER A 102 -27.10 12.40 60.64
N THR A 103 -26.68 12.89 61.80
CA THR A 103 -25.28 13.19 62.15
C THR A 103 -24.43 11.93 62.42
N LYS A 104 -24.90 10.74 62.03
CA LYS A 104 -24.18 9.47 62.24
C LYS A 104 -23.15 9.20 61.14
N ASN A 105 -21.89 9.30 61.54
CA ASN A 105 -20.67 8.87 60.85
C ASN A 105 -20.44 9.47 59.46
N GLU A 106 -19.35 10.23 59.32
CA GLU A 106 -18.86 10.80 58.06
C GLU A 106 -18.51 9.76 56.97
N SER A 107 -18.54 8.48 57.33
CA SER A 107 -18.32 7.30 56.49
C SER A 107 -19.59 6.69 55.87
N SER A 108 -20.79 7.12 56.29
CA SER A 108 -22.06 6.57 55.81
C SER A 108 -22.50 7.28 54.51
N ILE A 109 -22.34 6.62 53.36
CA ILE A 109 -22.64 7.22 52.03
C ILE A 109 -24.17 7.33 51.76
N GLY A 110 -25.01 6.71 52.60
CA GLY A 110 -26.47 6.78 52.54
C GLY A 110 -27.09 7.56 53.71
N ARG A 111 -27.93 8.55 53.40
CA ARG A 111 -28.74 9.30 54.39
C ARG A 111 -29.99 8.52 54.77
N PHE A 112 -29.81 7.49 55.61
CA PHE A 112 -30.89 6.63 56.11
C PHE A 112 -32.03 7.44 56.76
N GLY A 113 -33.15 7.59 56.04
CA GLY A 113 -34.33 8.37 56.44
C GLY A 113 -34.76 9.45 55.43
N LEU A 114 -33.81 10.16 54.81
CA LEU A 114 -34.13 11.24 53.85
C LEU A 114 -34.55 10.69 52.49
N GLY A 115 -33.80 9.71 51.98
CA GLY A 115 -34.06 9.04 50.70
C GLY A 115 -35.44 8.40 50.62
N PHE A 116 -35.86 7.72 51.70
CA PHE A 116 -37.19 7.09 51.76
C PHE A 116 -38.34 8.10 51.62
N LYS A 117 -38.19 9.38 51.99
CA LYS A 117 -39.28 10.36 51.85
C LYS A 117 -39.69 10.60 50.40
N SER A 118 -38.85 10.25 49.43
CA SER A 118 -39.18 10.28 48.00
C SER A 118 -40.42 9.45 47.65
N VAL A 119 -40.77 8.38 48.40
CA VAL A 119 -42.01 7.61 48.13
C VAL A 119 -43.28 8.47 48.28
N TYR A 120 -43.21 9.56 49.05
CA TYR A 120 -44.35 10.47 49.22
C TYR A 120 -44.64 11.33 47.98
N THR A 121 -43.88 11.20 46.88
CA THR A 121 -44.31 11.71 45.58
C THR A 121 -45.56 10.94 45.12
N VAL A 122 -45.56 9.60 45.24
CA VAL A 122 -46.60 8.70 44.70
C VAL A 122 -47.62 8.20 45.73
N THR A 123 -47.30 8.19 47.03
CA THR A 123 -48.23 7.78 48.11
C THR A 123 -48.34 8.82 49.22
N ASP A 124 -49.39 8.76 50.05
CA ASP A 124 -49.51 9.51 51.32
C ASP A 124 -49.37 8.61 52.56
N LEU A 125 -49.36 7.28 52.37
CA LEU A 125 -49.37 6.29 53.44
C LEU A 125 -48.55 5.06 53.01
N PRO A 126 -47.21 5.11 53.04
CA PRO A 126 -46.39 3.94 52.81
C PRO A 126 -46.54 2.95 53.97
N GLU A 127 -46.73 1.67 53.64
CA GLU A 127 -46.86 0.56 54.58
C GLU A 127 -45.62 -0.34 54.50
N ILE A 128 -45.12 -0.81 55.65
CA ILE A 128 -43.93 -1.66 55.78
C ILE A 128 -44.28 -2.89 56.62
N HIS A 129 -43.99 -4.06 56.05
CA HIS A 129 -44.28 -5.38 56.60
C HIS A 129 -43.01 -6.22 56.61
N SER A 130 -42.31 -6.31 57.73
CA SER A 130 -40.97 -6.91 57.82
C SER A 130 -40.74 -7.57 59.18
N GLY A 131 -40.42 -8.87 59.20
CA GLY A 131 -40.25 -9.61 60.46
C GLY A 131 -41.49 -9.52 61.34
N ASP A 132 -41.36 -8.91 62.52
CA ASP A 132 -42.44 -8.65 63.49
C ASP A 132 -42.88 -7.17 63.54
N GLU A 133 -42.42 -6.36 62.59
CA GLU A 133 -42.86 -5.00 62.34
C GLU A 133 -43.92 -4.97 61.23
N ASP A 134 -45.08 -4.38 61.55
CA ASP A 134 -46.20 -4.17 60.64
C ASP A 134 -46.78 -2.78 60.91
N PHE A 135 -46.41 -1.79 60.08
CA PHE A 135 -46.78 -0.39 60.29
C PHE A 135 -46.90 0.43 59.02
N ALA A 136 -47.69 1.50 59.08
CA ALA A 136 -47.76 2.55 58.07
C ALA A 136 -47.18 3.85 58.64
N ILE A 137 -46.68 4.75 57.79
CA ILE A 137 -46.09 6.02 58.24
C ILE A 137 -47.00 7.20 57.86
N GLU A 138 -47.74 7.72 58.83
CA GLU A 138 -48.59 8.90 58.66
C GLU A 138 -47.79 10.21 58.75
N ASN A 139 -48.13 11.18 57.89
CA ASN A 139 -47.54 12.54 57.89
C ASN A 139 -46.00 12.53 57.96
N TYR A 140 -45.36 11.71 57.11
CA TYR A 140 -43.90 11.56 56.96
C TYR A 140 -43.13 10.93 58.14
N VAL A 141 -43.63 10.97 59.38
CA VAL A 141 -42.83 10.61 60.58
C VAL A 141 -43.55 9.83 61.68
N PHE A 142 -44.85 9.56 61.57
CA PHE A 142 -45.60 8.93 62.66
C PHE A 142 -45.92 7.46 62.32
N PRO A 143 -45.18 6.48 62.87
CA PRO A 143 -45.49 5.08 62.64
C PRO A 143 -46.80 4.69 63.33
N LYS A 144 -47.63 3.94 62.63
CA LYS A 144 -48.94 3.48 63.07
C LYS A 144 -49.07 1.98 62.80
N ARG A 145 -49.44 1.20 63.82
CA ARG A 145 -49.58 -0.25 63.73
C ARG A 145 -50.60 -0.65 62.65
N MET A 146 -50.21 -1.60 61.81
CA MET A 146 -51.06 -2.23 60.80
C MET A 146 -51.38 -3.68 61.18
N ALA A 147 -52.32 -4.28 60.45
CA ALA A 147 -52.58 -5.72 60.55
C ALA A 147 -51.44 -6.51 59.89
N ARG A 148 -51.12 -7.70 60.41
CA ARG A 148 -50.05 -8.54 59.86
C ARG A 148 -50.41 -9.04 58.46
N LEU A 149 -49.62 -8.64 57.47
CA LEU A 149 -49.79 -9.07 56.08
C LEU A 149 -49.11 -10.43 55.85
N ALA A 150 -49.73 -11.29 55.04
CA ALA A 150 -49.17 -12.59 54.67
C ALA A 150 -47.95 -12.41 53.74
N ARG A 151 -46.80 -12.94 54.18
CA ARG A 151 -45.49 -12.82 53.54
C ARG A 151 -44.66 -14.08 53.79
N ALA A 152 -43.67 -14.34 52.96
CA ALA A 152 -42.71 -15.42 53.16
C ALA A 152 -41.81 -15.17 54.38
N ALA A 153 -41.12 -16.21 54.85
CA ALA A 153 -40.11 -16.06 55.89
C ALA A 153 -38.99 -15.13 55.41
N ASP A 154 -38.47 -14.29 56.30
CA ASP A 154 -37.44 -13.28 56.02
C ASP A 154 -37.81 -12.19 54.98
N GLU A 155 -39.02 -12.22 54.42
CA GLU A 155 -39.49 -11.24 53.45
C GLU A 155 -39.83 -9.90 54.12
N THR A 156 -39.43 -8.82 53.46
CA THR A 156 -39.89 -7.45 53.71
C THR A 156 -40.71 -7.00 52.52
N GLN A 157 -41.95 -6.60 52.77
CA GLN A 157 -42.82 -5.98 51.78
C GLN A 157 -43.03 -4.51 52.12
N ILE A 158 -42.88 -3.64 51.13
CA ILE A 158 -43.20 -2.20 51.22
C ILE A 158 -44.31 -1.92 50.22
N ILE A 159 -45.45 -1.42 50.70
CA ILE A 159 -46.63 -1.15 49.87
C ILE A 159 -46.85 0.36 49.81
N LEU A 160 -46.90 0.89 48.59
CA LEU A 160 -47.15 2.29 48.28
C LEU A 160 -48.52 2.38 47.60
N SER A 161 -49.57 2.66 48.37
CA SER A 161 -50.90 2.95 47.82
C SER A 161 -50.85 4.24 47.00
N LEU A 162 -51.12 4.16 45.71
CA LEU A 162 -51.02 5.31 44.79
C LEU A 162 -52.11 6.34 45.10
N LYS A 163 -51.78 7.62 44.96
CA LYS A 163 -52.73 8.72 45.11
C LYS A 163 -53.84 8.63 44.05
N PRO A 164 -55.13 8.50 44.43
CA PRO A 164 -56.22 8.33 43.47
C PRO A 164 -56.39 9.47 42.46
N GLU A 165 -55.91 10.67 42.81
CA GLU A 165 -55.90 11.86 41.94
C GLU A 165 -54.74 11.90 40.92
N ASP A 166 -53.71 11.05 41.08
CA ASP A 166 -52.48 11.07 40.30
C ASP A 166 -52.49 9.97 39.22
N THR A 167 -53.25 10.22 38.16
CA THR A 167 -53.48 9.25 37.09
C THR A 167 -52.26 8.96 36.21
N SER A 168 -51.16 9.74 36.31
CA SER A 168 -49.91 9.44 35.59
C SER A 168 -48.96 8.53 36.38
N ALA A 169 -49.16 8.36 37.69
CA ALA A 169 -48.22 7.66 38.57
C ALA A 169 -47.81 6.28 38.06
N ALA A 170 -48.77 5.44 37.65
CA ALA A 170 -48.47 4.10 37.14
C ALA A 170 -47.64 4.14 35.83
N GLN A 171 -47.89 5.12 34.96
CA GLN A 171 -47.18 5.29 33.69
C GLN A 171 -45.75 5.81 33.91
N ASP A 172 -45.60 6.78 34.82
CA ASP A 172 -44.30 7.32 35.24
C ASP A 172 -43.44 6.21 35.89
N ILE A 173 -43.99 5.45 36.84
CA ILE A 173 -43.30 4.31 37.49
C ILE A 173 -42.87 3.25 36.46
N THR A 174 -43.74 2.92 35.49
CA THR A 174 -43.42 1.98 34.41
C THR A 174 -42.25 2.48 33.55
N ALA A 175 -42.17 3.78 33.28
CA ALA A 175 -41.03 4.38 32.61
C ALA A 175 -39.76 4.30 33.47
N GLY A 176 -39.87 4.50 34.78
CA GLY A 176 -38.78 4.31 35.76
C GLY A 176 -38.20 2.89 35.74
N PHE A 177 -39.04 1.85 35.73
CA PHE A 177 -38.56 0.45 35.64
C PHE A 177 -37.83 0.15 34.31
N ARG A 178 -38.32 0.70 33.19
CA ARG A 178 -37.68 0.61 31.87
C ARG A 178 -36.43 1.48 31.73
N HIS A 179 -36.24 2.46 32.63
CA HIS A 179 -35.03 3.29 32.73
C HIS A 179 -33.93 2.64 33.59
N LEU A 180 -34.32 1.87 34.62
CA LEU A 180 -33.41 1.12 35.50
C LEU A 180 -32.44 0.24 34.69
N GLY A 181 -32.98 -0.60 33.81
CA GLY A 181 -32.24 -1.53 32.96
C GLY A 181 -31.37 -2.56 33.70
N PRO A 182 -30.72 -3.48 32.97
CA PRO A 182 -29.84 -4.48 33.58
C PRO A 182 -28.61 -3.83 34.25
N GLY A 183 -28.06 -2.76 33.68
CA GLY A 183 -26.85 -2.09 34.18
C GLY A 183 -26.94 -1.60 35.62
N ALA A 184 -28.15 -1.41 36.18
CA ALA A 184 -28.36 -1.08 37.59
C ALA A 184 -27.79 -2.13 38.56
N LEU A 185 -27.69 -3.40 38.16
CA LEU A 185 -27.10 -4.45 38.99
C LEU A 185 -25.56 -4.42 39.04
N LEU A 186 -24.88 -3.84 38.04
CA LEU A 186 -23.44 -4.04 37.79
C LEU A 186 -22.57 -3.84 39.06
N PHE A 187 -22.81 -2.74 39.76
CA PHE A 187 -22.06 -2.32 40.95
C PHE A 187 -22.73 -2.69 42.29
N LEU A 188 -23.94 -3.26 42.25
CA LEU A 188 -24.56 -3.84 43.44
C LEU A 188 -23.83 -5.12 43.84
N ARG A 189 -23.80 -5.39 45.15
CA ARG A 189 -23.00 -6.45 45.78
C ARG A 189 -23.88 -7.45 46.49
N HIS A 190 -25.11 -7.07 46.81
CA HIS A 190 -25.99 -7.84 47.66
C HIS A 190 -27.33 -8.20 47.02
N ILE A 191 -27.78 -7.44 46.02
CA ILE A 191 -28.84 -7.82 45.09
C ILE A 191 -28.22 -8.53 43.88
N ASP A 192 -28.71 -9.74 43.59
CA ASP A 192 -28.33 -10.53 42.41
C ASP A 192 -29.43 -10.55 41.34
N GLU A 193 -30.69 -10.35 41.73
CA GLU A 193 -31.87 -10.41 40.84
C GLU A 193 -32.81 -9.20 41.09
N ILE A 194 -33.23 -8.51 40.04
CA ILE A 194 -34.29 -7.49 40.08
C ILE A 194 -35.39 -7.88 39.09
N ASN A 195 -36.61 -8.03 39.59
CA ASN A 195 -37.79 -8.26 38.75
C ASN A 195 -38.77 -7.10 38.91
N TRP A 196 -39.45 -6.74 37.84
CA TRP A 196 -40.57 -5.81 37.88
C TRP A 196 -41.70 -6.28 36.96
N SER A 197 -42.94 -6.05 37.37
CA SER A 197 -44.12 -6.41 36.59
C SER A 197 -45.23 -5.38 36.77
N VAL A 198 -45.93 -5.07 35.68
CA VAL A 198 -47.11 -4.20 35.67
C VAL A 198 -48.34 -5.06 35.32
N GLU A 199 -49.41 -4.94 36.09
CA GLU A 199 -50.65 -5.69 35.87
C GLU A 199 -51.22 -5.41 34.45
N GLY A 200 -51.31 -6.45 33.62
CA GLY A 200 -51.77 -6.34 32.23
C GLY A 200 -50.83 -5.54 31.32
N GLY A 201 -49.62 -5.23 31.77
CA GLY A 201 -48.62 -4.45 31.05
C GLY A 201 -47.28 -5.17 30.92
N ALA A 202 -46.20 -4.39 30.75
CA ALA A 202 -44.85 -4.90 30.59
C ALA A 202 -44.25 -5.43 31.91
N SER A 203 -43.27 -6.31 31.77
CA SER A 203 -42.42 -6.84 32.82
C SER A 203 -40.94 -6.81 32.40
N GLY A 204 -40.07 -7.01 33.38
CA GLY A 204 -38.65 -7.18 33.15
C GLY A 204 -37.95 -7.95 34.26
N PHE A 205 -36.84 -8.56 33.88
CA PHE A 205 -36.00 -9.45 34.67
C PHE A 205 -34.54 -9.08 34.43
N TYR A 206 -33.83 -8.72 35.48
CA TYR A 206 -32.41 -8.44 35.46
C TYR A 206 -31.70 -9.41 36.42
N LEU A 207 -30.61 -10.04 35.94
CA LEU A 207 -29.83 -11.01 36.71
C LEU A 207 -28.34 -10.68 36.61
N ARG A 208 -27.65 -10.68 37.74
CA ARG A 208 -26.20 -10.56 37.83
C ARG A 208 -25.59 -11.91 38.17
N ASN A 209 -24.78 -12.44 37.26
CA ASN A 209 -24.04 -13.66 37.52
C ASN A 209 -22.96 -13.41 38.59
N SER A 210 -22.59 -14.47 39.31
CA SER A 210 -21.49 -14.42 40.27
C SER A 210 -20.19 -13.92 39.60
N PRO A 211 -19.52 -12.87 40.12
CA PRO A 211 -18.31 -12.33 39.50
C PRO A 211 -17.20 -13.36 39.34
N GLU A 212 -16.68 -13.48 38.13
CA GLU A 212 -15.53 -14.32 37.82
C GLU A 212 -14.24 -13.55 38.15
N THR A 213 -13.45 -14.07 39.09
CA THR A 213 -12.22 -13.40 39.53
C THR A 213 -11.06 -13.69 38.56
N LEU A 214 -10.55 -12.64 37.91
CA LEU A 214 -9.46 -12.70 36.93
C LEU A 214 -8.10 -12.25 37.50
N GLY A 215 -8.10 -11.62 38.68
CA GLY A 215 -6.92 -11.16 39.40
C GLY A 215 -7.28 -10.62 40.78
N ALA A 216 -6.29 -10.15 41.55
CA ALA A 216 -6.49 -9.67 42.92
C ALA A 216 -7.46 -8.47 43.04
N ASN A 217 -7.54 -7.67 41.98
CA ASN A 217 -8.37 -6.47 41.87
C ASN A 217 -9.16 -6.40 40.56
N VAL A 218 -9.36 -7.54 39.87
CA VAL A 218 -9.95 -7.61 38.52
C VAL A 218 -10.97 -8.74 38.44
N GLN A 219 -12.17 -8.44 37.97
CA GLN A 219 -13.27 -9.40 37.84
C GLN A 219 -13.98 -9.23 36.48
N ARG A 220 -14.55 -10.31 35.95
CA ARG A 220 -15.57 -10.24 34.90
C ARG A 220 -16.95 -10.36 35.54
N ILE A 221 -17.84 -9.43 35.24
CA ILE A 221 -19.23 -9.45 35.67
C ILE A 221 -20.12 -9.56 34.43
N THR A 222 -21.03 -10.52 34.45
CA THR A 222 -22.04 -10.70 33.41
C THR A 222 -23.40 -10.30 33.98
N VAL A 223 -24.10 -9.42 33.28
CA VAL A 223 -25.44 -8.97 33.66
C VAL A 223 -26.39 -9.22 32.49
N ILE A 224 -27.43 -10.00 32.76
CA ILE A 224 -28.45 -10.42 31.80
C ILE A 224 -29.69 -9.56 32.03
N GLY A 225 -30.30 -9.07 30.94
CA GLY A 225 -31.57 -8.36 30.98
C GLY A 225 -32.55 -8.90 29.96
N ASN A 226 -33.78 -9.17 30.42
CA ASN A 226 -34.91 -9.55 29.59
C ASN A 226 -36.09 -8.64 29.94
N GLU A 227 -36.65 -7.93 28.97
CA GLU A 227 -37.79 -7.03 29.16
C GLU A 227 -38.81 -7.25 28.04
N ASP A 228 -40.10 -7.16 28.36
CA ASP A 228 -41.15 -7.24 27.33
C ASP A 228 -40.98 -6.14 26.28
N ASP A 229 -41.18 -6.52 25.01
CA ASP A 229 -40.96 -5.72 23.80
C ASP A 229 -39.49 -5.31 23.52
N ARG A 230 -38.50 -5.90 24.21
CA ARG A 230 -37.06 -5.68 23.96
C ARG A 230 -36.34 -7.01 23.71
N PRO A 231 -35.24 -7.03 22.94
CA PRO A 231 -34.39 -8.21 22.85
C PRO A 231 -33.71 -8.48 24.19
N GLU A 232 -33.49 -9.75 24.51
CA GLU A 232 -32.62 -10.16 25.62
C GLU A 232 -31.20 -9.63 25.39
N VAL A 233 -30.58 -9.11 26.45
CA VAL A 233 -29.24 -8.52 26.43
C VAL A 233 -28.33 -9.20 27.45
N ASP A 234 -27.19 -9.68 26.98
CA ASP A 234 -26.09 -10.19 27.80
C ASP A 234 -24.95 -9.14 27.78
N GLN A 235 -24.74 -8.47 28.91
CA GLN A 235 -23.71 -7.45 29.08
C GLN A 235 -22.54 -7.99 29.88
N ASN A 236 -21.35 -8.02 29.26
CA ASN A 236 -20.13 -8.49 29.91
C ASN A 236 -19.23 -7.30 30.23
N TRP A 237 -18.71 -7.26 31.45
CA TRP A 237 -17.97 -6.12 31.98
C TRP A 237 -16.64 -6.58 32.60
N LEU A 238 -15.55 -5.91 32.25
CA LEU A 238 -14.26 -6.04 32.92
C LEU A 238 -14.17 -4.97 34.01
N VAL A 239 -14.26 -5.39 35.26
CA VAL A 239 -14.33 -4.50 36.43
C VAL A 239 -13.04 -4.58 37.23
N PHE A 240 -12.37 -3.43 37.32
CA PHE A 240 -11.23 -3.20 38.22
C PHE A 240 -11.73 -2.53 39.49
N HIS A 241 -11.21 -2.91 40.66
CA HIS A 241 -11.65 -2.33 41.93
C HIS A 241 -10.51 -2.04 42.92
N ARG A 242 -10.65 -1.00 43.74
CA ARG A 242 -9.69 -0.67 44.81
C ARG A 242 -10.41 -0.22 46.06
N ASP A 243 -10.12 -0.88 47.18
CA ASP A 243 -10.58 -0.46 48.50
C ASP A 243 -10.04 0.93 48.86
N VAL A 244 -10.91 1.81 49.35
CA VAL A 244 -10.57 3.18 49.77
C VAL A 244 -10.82 3.38 51.26
N PHE A 245 -9.94 4.15 51.90
CA PHE A 245 -9.85 4.27 53.36
C PHE A 245 -9.92 5.74 53.79
N SER A 246 -10.41 6.00 55.00
CA SER A 246 -10.39 7.33 55.60
C SER A 246 -9.00 7.73 56.08
N ALA A 247 -8.85 8.97 56.55
CA ALA A 247 -7.61 9.43 57.19
C ALA A 247 -7.22 8.57 58.41
N GLU A 248 -8.21 8.02 59.11
CA GLU A 248 -8.11 7.11 60.26
C GLU A 248 -7.89 5.64 59.86
N GLN A 249 -7.61 5.36 58.57
CA GLN A 249 -7.41 4.02 58.01
C GLN A 249 -8.63 3.08 58.12
N GLN A 250 -9.85 3.63 58.28
CA GLN A 250 -11.08 2.84 58.21
C GLN A 250 -11.51 2.64 56.75
N LYS A 251 -11.83 1.40 56.36
CA LYS A 251 -12.34 1.12 55.01
C LYS A 251 -13.72 1.78 54.82
N ILE A 252 -13.82 2.71 53.88
CA ILE A 252 -15.06 3.44 53.55
C ILE A 252 -15.83 2.73 52.43
N GLY A 253 -15.10 2.14 51.48
CA GLY A 253 -15.71 1.47 50.33
C GLY A 253 -14.65 1.00 49.36
N ARG A 254 -14.97 1.08 48.07
CA ARG A 254 -14.03 0.88 46.97
C ARG A 254 -14.42 1.76 45.78
N VAL A 255 -13.44 2.21 45.02
CA VAL A 255 -13.65 2.75 43.67
C VAL A 255 -13.59 1.61 42.67
N GLU A 256 -14.43 1.65 41.65
CA GLU A 256 -14.58 0.58 40.66
C GLU A 256 -14.59 1.20 39.25
N ILE A 257 -13.89 0.58 38.29
CA ILE A 257 -13.82 0.99 36.88
C ILE A 257 -14.33 -0.17 36.04
N ALA A 258 -15.38 0.02 35.25
CA ALA A 258 -16.00 -1.03 34.44
C ALA A 258 -15.93 -0.72 32.94
N PHE A 259 -15.12 -1.50 32.22
CA PHE A 259 -15.06 -1.49 30.76
C PHE A 259 -16.08 -2.48 30.18
N SER A 260 -16.85 -2.07 29.16
CA SER A 260 -17.73 -2.99 28.43
C SER A 260 -16.89 -3.95 27.58
N LEU A 261 -17.28 -5.22 27.54
CA LEU A 261 -16.63 -6.27 26.76
C LEU A 261 -17.55 -6.80 25.66
N ILE A 262 -16.97 -7.00 24.47
CA ILE A 262 -17.60 -7.73 23.37
C ILE A 262 -16.78 -8.97 23.03
N ALA A 263 -17.46 -10.08 22.72
CA ALA A 263 -16.79 -11.30 22.27
C ALA A 263 -16.17 -11.07 20.88
N VAL A 264 -14.91 -11.47 20.71
CA VAL A 264 -14.21 -11.34 19.43
C VAL A 264 -14.75 -12.37 18.45
N LYS A 265 -15.19 -11.92 17.28
CA LYS A 265 -15.65 -12.80 16.19
C LYS A 265 -14.55 -13.81 15.84
N ASP A 266 -14.96 -15.04 15.59
CA ASP A 266 -14.10 -16.16 15.18
C ASP A 266 -13.01 -16.57 16.21
N ALA A 267 -13.02 -16.01 17.43
CA ALA A 267 -12.10 -16.35 18.52
C ALA A 267 -12.85 -16.66 19.84
N PRO A 268 -13.44 -17.87 19.99
CA PRO A 268 -14.28 -18.21 21.14
C PRO A 268 -13.56 -18.05 22.49
N GLY A 269 -14.12 -17.23 23.37
CA GLY A 269 -13.57 -16.95 24.71
C GLY A 269 -12.58 -15.77 24.76
N ARG A 270 -12.22 -15.17 23.61
CA ARG A 270 -11.48 -13.90 23.57
C ARG A 270 -12.45 -12.71 23.63
N TRP A 271 -12.08 -11.69 24.38
CA TRP A 271 -12.87 -10.47 24.58
C TRP A 271 -12.06 -9.25 24.16
N ALA A 272 -12.76 -8.24 23.63
CA ALA A 272 -12.22 -6.92 23.33
C ALA A 272 -13.01 -5.86 24.10
N VAL A 273 -12.37 -4.74 24.41
CA VAL A 273 -13.01 -3.60 25.08
C VAL A 273 -13.83 -2.78 24.09
N GLN A 274 -15.03 -2.36 24.50
CA GLN A 274 -15.90 -1.50 23.70
C GLN A 274 -16.14 -0.15 24.39
N PRO A 275 -15.85 0.99 23.73
CA PRO A 275 -16.20 2.31 24.24
C PRO A 275 -17.72 2.49 24.44
N LEU A 276 -18.10 3.03 25.59
CA LEU A 276 -19.45 3.49 25.85
C LEU A 276 -19.73 4.84 25.16
N ALA A 277 -20.96 5.01 24.67
CA ALA A 277 -21.42 6.28 24.09
C ALA A 277 -21.80 7.33 25.15
N LYS A 278 -22.02 6.91 26.41
CA LYS A 278 -22.27 7.74 27.59
C LYS A 278 -21.67 7.06 28.83
N SER A 279 -21.19 7.87 29.75
CA SER A 279 -20.39 7.45 30.90
C SER A 279 -20.75 8.26 32.16
N PRO A 280 -22.01 8.16 32.66
CA PRO A 280 -22.37 8.81 33.90
C PRO A 280 -21.50 8.27 35.04
N LEU A 281 -21.05 9.16 35.92
CA LEU A 281 -20.45 8.79 37.20
C LEU A 281 -21.50 8.03 38.02
N VAL A 282 -21.12 6.87 38.57
CA VAL A 282 -22.02 6.00 39.34
C VAL A 282 -21.74 6.12 40.83
N VAL A 283 -22.78 6.37 41.62
CA VAL A 283 -22.74 6.37 43.09
C VAL A 283 -23.83 5.43 43.57
N PHE A 284 -23.52 4.12 43.54
CA PHE A 284 -24.47 2.98 43.45
C PHE A 284 -25.28 2.97 42.15
N PHE A 285 -25.95 4.08 41.82
CA PHE A 285 -26.70 4.27 40.58
C PHE A 285 -26.13 5.44 39.75
N PRO A 286 -26.44 5.53 38.45
CA PRO A 286 -25.98 6.62 37.59
C PRO A 286 -26.42 8.01 38.07
N THR A 287 -25.49 8.96 38.11
CA THR A 287 -25.75 10.38 38.38
C THR A 287 -25.88 11.18 37.06
N VAL A 288 -26.25 12.48 37.12
CA VAL A 288 -26.25 13.32 35.90
C VAL A 288 -24.85 13.83 35.50
N VAL A 289 -23.81 13.49 36.28
CA VAL A 289 -22.42 13.89 36.01
C VAL A 289 -21.83 12.97 34.96
N GLU A 290 -21.80 13.42 33.72
CA GLU A 290 -21.05 12.77 32.65
C GLU A 290 -19.54 12.82 32.94
N SER A 291 -18.85 11.67 32.85
CA SER A 291 -17.40 11.57 33.04
C SER A 291 -16.59 11.72 31.75
N HIS A 292 -17.26 11.63 30.58
CA HIS A 292 -16.66 11.70 29.25
C HIS A 292 -15.62 10.61 28.93
N LEU A 293 -15.74 9.46 29.60
CA LEU A 293 -14.88 8.28 29.44
C LEU A 293 -15.59 7.24 28.54
N GLY A 294 -14.88 6.25 28.01
CA GLY A 294 -15.54 5.11 27.35
C GLY A 294 -15.87 3.96 28.29
N PHE A 295 -15.79 4.18 29.61
CA PHE A 295 -16.02 3.20 30.67
C PHE A 295 -16.78 3.84 31.83
N LEU A 296 -17.38 3.04 32.72
CA LEU A 296 -18.06 3.56 33.91
C LEU A 296 -17.09 3.68 35.07
N VAL A 297 -17.17 4.81 35.80
CA VAL A 297 -16.52 5.00 37.10
C VAL A 297 -17.58 4.92 38.18
N GLN A 298 -17.32 4.09 39.19
CA GLN A 298 -18.10 4.02 40.42
C GLN A 298 -17.21 4.33 41.63
N GLY A 299 -17.80 4.94 42.66
CA GLY A 299 -17.13 5.06 43.96
C GLY A 299 -18.02 5.64 45.05
N PRO A 300 -17.53 5.70 46.31
CA PRO A 300 -18.25 6.26 47.46
C PRO A 300 -18.22 7.80 47.46
N TYR A 301 -18.56 8.43 46.33
CA TYR A 301 -18.54 9.88 46.17
C TYR A 301 -19.62 10.55 47.02
N ARG A 302 -19.28 11.72 47.60
CA ARG A 302 -20.22 12.60 48.29
C ARG A 302 -21.00 13.40 47.26
N THR A 303 -22.32 13.24 47.24
CA THR A 303 -23.22 13.91 46.29
C THR A 303 -23.90 15.15 46.90
N THR A 304 -24.60 15.91 46.05
CA THR A 304 -25.68 16.84 46.45
C THR A 304 -26.80 16.10 47.21
N PRO A 305 -27.67 16.83 47.94
CA PRO A 305 -28.84 16.23 48.60
C PRO A 305 -29.84 15.56 47.64
N SER A 306 -29.92 16.07 46.41
CA SER A 306 -30.67 15.54 45.26
C SER A 306 -29.98 14.34 44.57
N ARG A 307 -28.75 13.98 44.99
CA ARG A 307 -27.92 12.86 44.49
C ARG A 307 -27.55 12.90 43.00
N ASP A 308 -27.95 13.96 42.30
CA ASP A 308 -27.70 14.20 40.88
C ASP A 308 -26.24 14.56 40.57
N ASN A 309 -25.53 15.23 41.48
CA ASN A 309 -24.24 15.85 41.22
C ASN A 309 -23.22 15.63 42.34
N ILE A 310 -21.92 15.82 42.05
CA ILE A 310 -20.84 15.79 43.04
C ILE A 310 -20.20 17.18 43.20
N PRO A 311 -20.10 17.72 44.43
CA PRO A 311 -19.48 19.03 44.66
C PRO A 311 -18.00 19.03 44.23
N PRO A 312 -17.54 19.98 43.40
CA PRO A 312 -16.19 19.96 42.81
C PRO A 312 -15.08 20.29 43.83
N GLY A 313 -15.40 21.05 44.88
CA GLY A 313 -14.46 21.42 45.94
C GLY A 313 -14.35 20.41 47.09
N GLU A 314 -15.05 19.28 47.02
CA GLU A 314 -15.09 18.29 48.11
C GLU A 314 -13.79 17.46 48.18
N PRO A 315 -12.98 17.56 49.27
CA PRO A 315 -11.68 16.91 49.33
C PRO A 315 -11.73 15.38 49.21
N TRP A 316 -12.80 14.76 49.74
CA TRP A 316 -13.01 13.31 49.60
C TRP A 316 -13.20 12.90 48.13
N ASN A 317 -14.02 13.66 47.37
CA ASN A 317 -14.24 13.37 45.94
C ASN A 317 -12.95 13.52 45.13
N GLN A 318 -12.12 14.52 45.45
CA GLN A 318 -10.80 14.72 44.83
C GLN A 318 -9.84 13.56 45.14
N HIS A 319 -9.83 13.06 46.38
CA HIS A 319 -9.09 11.85 46.74
C HIS A 319 -9.56 10.62 45.94
N LEU A 320 -10.88 10.40 45.83
CA LEU A 320 -11.43 9.29 45.04
C LEU A 320 -11.05 9.38 43.56
N VAL A 321 -11.11 10.56 42.92
CA VAL A 321 -10.64 10.72 41.53
C VAL A 321 -9.16 10.34 41.40
N LYS A 322 -8.31 10.67 42.38
CA LYS A 322 -6.88 10.29 42.36
C LYS A 322 -6.67 8.78 42.50
N GLU A 323 -7.46 8.10 43.33
CA GLU A 323 -7.44 6.63 43.43
C GLU A 323 -7.93 5.98 42.13
N THR A 324 -9.03 6.48 41.55
CA THR A 324 -9.53 6.04 40.24
C THR A 324 -8.50 6.27 39.13
N SER A 325 -7.79 7.41 39.14
CA SER A 325 -6.71 7.71 38.18
C SER A 325 -5.57 6.69 38.27
N SER A 326 -5.21 6.30 39.50
CA SER A 326 -4.16 5.31 39.76
C SER A 326 -4.61 3.90 39.38
N LEU A 327 -5.87 3.55 39.66
CA LEU A 327 -6.49 2.28 39.26
C LEU A 327 -6.63 2.16 37.74
N LEU A 328 -6.86 3.27 37.03
CA LEU A 328 -6.91 3.29 35.55
C LEU A 328 -5.56 2.90 34.93
N VAL A 329 -4.44 3.41 35.46
CA VAL A 329 -3.11 3.03 34.97
C VAL A 329 -2.82 1.55 35.25
N GLU A 330 -3.25 1.02 36.40
CA GLU A 330 -3.18 -0.42 36.68
C GLU A 330 -4.06 -1.25 35.73
N ALA A 331 -5.26 -0.76 35.38
CA ALA A 331 -6.12 -1.38 34.39
C ALA A 331 -5.48 -1.40 32.99
N MET A 332 -4.83 -0.32 32.57
CA MET A 332 -4.08 -0.25 31.30
C MET A 332 -2.93 -1.28 31.28
N ARG A 333 -2.12 -1.37 32.34
CA ARG A 333 -1.06 -2.38 32.47
C ARG A 333 -1.62 -3.80 32.38
N TRP A 334 -2.70 -4.10 33.11
CA TRP A 334 -3.33 -5.42 33.07
C TRP A 334 -3.90 -5.75 31.67
N MET A 335 -4.56 -4.78 31.03
CA MET A 335 -5.10 -4.97 29.67
C MET A 335 -3.98 -5.20 28.64
N ARG A 336 -2.84 -4.52 28.77
CA ARG A 336 -1.64 -4.80 27.97
C ARG A 336 -1.17 -6.24 28.19
N ASP A 337 -0.98 -6.64 29.44
CA ASP A 337 -0.47 -7.97 29.82
C ASP A 337 -1.43 -9.12 29.44
N LYS A 338 -2.68 -8.79 29.06
CA LYS A 338 -3.68 -9.72 28.50
C LYS A 338 -3.96 -9.54 27.01
N ALA A 339 -3.21 -8.70 26.30
CA ALA A 339 -3.41 -8.36 24.89
C ALA A 339 -4.85 -7.87 24.57
N MET A 340 -5.38 -7.04 25.48
CA MET A 340 -6.67 -6.36 25.41
C MET A 340 -6.56 -4.82 25.30
N LEU A 341 -5.36 -4.24 25.43
CA LEU A 341 -5.13 -2.80 25.27
C LEU A 341 -4.95 -2.45 23.78
N ASP A 342 -6.02 -2.62 23.00
CA ASP A 342 -6.06 -2.27 21.58
C ASP A 342 -6.55 -0.82 21.35
N VAL A 343 -6.69 -0.41 20.08
CA VAL A 343 -7.21 0.93 19.71
C VAL A 343 -8.63 1.18 20.22
N SER A 344 -9.45 0.14 20.40
CA SER A 344 -10.79 0.24 20.99
C SER A 344 -10.72 0.50 22.49
N ALA A 345 -9.80 -0.17 23.21
CA ALA A 345 -9.50 0.13 24.60
C ALA A 345 -8.93 1.55 24.79
N LEU A 346 -8.02 2.00 23.90
CA LEU A 346 -7.48 3.36 23.94
C LEU A 346 -8.57 4.44 23.80
N ARG A 347 -9.57 4.24 22.92
CA ARG A 347 -10.72 5.15 22.79
C ARG A 347 -11.53 5.31 24.07
N CYS A 348 -11.38 4.41 25.04
CA CYS A 348 -12.07 4.51 26.31
C CYS A 348 -11.40 5.49 27.29
N LEU A 349 -10.16 5.90 27.01
CA LEU A 349 -9.33 6.72 27.91
C LEU A 349 -9.64 8.22 27.77
N PRO A 350 -9.30 9.04 28.78
CA PRO A 350 -9.39 10.50 28.72
C PRO A 350 -8.31 11.07 27.77
N LEU A 351 -8.58 11.05 26.46
CA LEU A 351 -7.65 11.53 25.41
C LEU A 351 -8.03 12.89 24.81
N ASP A 352 -9.12 13.51 25.28
CA ASP A 352 -9.61 14.78 24.73
C ASP A 352 -9.44 15.93 25.72
N ARG A 353 -8.43 16.77 25.49
CA ARG A 353 -8.07 17.88 26.39
C ARG A 353 -9.20 18.92 26.52
N GLU A 354 -10.11 19.03 25.55
CA GLU A 354 -11.27 19.93 25.62
C GLU A 354 -12.34 19.41 26.60
N LYS A 355 -12.45 18.08 26.76
CA LYS A 355 -13.33 17.44 27.75
C LYS A 355 -12.71 17.35 29.15
N PHE A 356 -11.37 17.40 29.24
CA PHE A 356 -10.60 17.33 30.48
C PHE A 356 -9.65 18.55 30.66
N PRO A 357 -10.18 19.79 30.74
CA PRO A 357 -9.36 20.96 31.05
C PRO A 357 -8.80 20.88 32.49
N GLN A 358 -7.72 21.63 32.78
CA GLN A 358 -6.93 21.51 34.03
C GLN A 358 -7.72 21.72 35.33
N ASP A 359 -8.83 22.47 35.27
CA ASP A 359 -9.73 22.77 36.38
C ASP A 359 -10.95 21.82 36.48
N SER A 360 -11.07 20.86 35.56
CA SER A 360 -12.16 19.87 35.56
C SER A 360 -11.97 18.79 36.64
N ARG A 361 -13.11 18.26 37.13
CA ARG A 361 -13.15 17.22 38.18
C ARG A 361 -12.31 15.98 37.85
N PHE A 362 -12.18 15.63 36.56
CA PHE A 362 -11.50 14.42 36.09
C PHE A 362 -10.16 14.69 35.40
N ALA A 363 -9.65 15.93 35.41
CA ALA A 363 -8.32 16.27 34.88
C ALA A 363 -7.19 15.33 35.38
N PRO A 364 -7.15 14.90 36.66
CA PRO A 364 -6.12 13.98 37.14
C PRO A 364 -6.08 12.63 36.41
N MET A 365 -7.19 12.18 35.82
CA MET A 365 -7.24 10.95 35.03
C MET A 365 -6.56 11.13 33.67
N PHE A 366 -6.76 12.29 33.02
CA PHE A 366 -6.04 12.66 31.80
C PHE A 366 -4.53 12.70 32.06
N ASP A 367 -4.12 13.44 33.08
CA ASP A 367 -2.69 13.66 33.37
C ASP A 367 -1.99 12.36 33.81
N ALA A 368 -2.69 11.46 34.52
CA ALA A 368 -2.19 10.13 34.84
C ALA A 368 -1.98 9.25 33.60
N VAL A 369 -2.91 9.28 32.64
CA VAL A 369 -2.81 8.53 31.37
C VAL A 369 -1.70 9.10 30.49
N GLN A 370 -1.58 10.43 30.38
CA GLN A 370 -0.49 11.10 29.67
C GLN A 370 0.88 10.71 30.25
N GLN A 371 1.02 10.76 31.58
CA GLN A 371 2.24 10.35 32.26
C GLN A 371 2.54 8.84 32.10
N ALA A 372 1.52 7.99 32.05
CA ALA A 372 1.69 6.55 31.84
C ALA A 372 2.24 6.26 30.43
N PHE A 373 1.68 6.85 29.38
CA PHE A 373 2.19 6.68 28.01
C PHE A 373 3.62 7.21 27.82
N GLN A 374 4.00 8.27 28.56
CA GLN A 374 5.38 8.79 28.53
C GLN A 374 6.41 7.88 29.21
N LYS A 375 6.00 7.02 30.15
CA LYS A 375 6.92 6.28 31.02
C LYS A 375 6.88 4.76 30.86
N GLU A 376 5.85 4.24 30.21
CA GLU A 376 5.57 2.80 30.16
C GLU A 376 5.19 2.35 28.77
N ALA A 377 5.62 1.14 28.41
CA ALA A 377 5.17 0.45 27.22
C ALA A 377 3.67 0.18 27.29
N LEU A 378 2.86 1.06 26.71
CA LEU A 378 1.38 1.07 26.77
C LEU A 378 0.73 1.50 25.44
N LEU A 379 1.51 1.98 24.46
CA LEU A 379 1.02 2.29 23.12
C LEU A 379 1.16 1.05 22.21
N PRO A 380 0.08 0.54 21.59
CA PRO A 380 0.12 -0.67 20.78
C PRO A 380 0.82 -0.44 19.44
N THR A 381 1.76 -1.31 19.11
CA THR A 381 2.57 -1.24 17.89
C THR A 381 1.95 -2.02 16.73
N PHE A 382 2.49 -1.80 15.52
CA PHE A 382 2.03 -2.47 14.30
C PHE A 382 2.30 -3.99 14.30
N ASP A 383 3.38 -4.43 14.93
CA ASP A 383 3.76 -5.83 15.13
C ASP A 383 3.07 -6.52 16.33
N GLY A 384 2.16 -5.82 17.02
CA GLY A 384 1.36 -6.37 18.12
C GLY A 384 2.01 -6.31 19.51
N GLY A 385 3.16 -5.66 19.62
CA GLY A 385 3.81 -5.29 20.87
C GLY A 385 3.30 -3.97 21.46
N TYR A 386 4.07 -3.40 22.39
CA TYR A 386 3.78 -2.14 23.06
C TYR A 386 5.05 -1.33 23.32
N VAL A 387 4.96 -0.01 23.20
CA VAL A 387 6.07 0.94 23.45
C VAL A 387 5.59 2.18 24.23
N SER A 388 6.53 2.94 24.79
CA SER A 388 6.27 4.27 25.36
C SER A 388 6.34 5.35 24.29
N ALA A 389 5.92 6.57 24.62
CA ALA A 389 5.76 7.68 23.66
C ALA A 389 7.08 8.13 23.00
N ASP A 390 8.18 8.15 23.76
CA ASP A 390 9.55 8.41 23.30
C ASP A 390 10.01 7.39 22.25
N GLN A 391 9.60 6.13 22.41
CA GLN A 391 9.95 5.03 21.52
C GLN A 391 9.05 4.88 20.30
N ALA A 392 8.03 5.75 20.15
CA ALA A 392 6.96 5.59 19.17
C ALA A 392 7.07 6.56 17.98
N LYS A 393 6.70 6.10 16.78
CA LYS A 393 6.35 6.97 15.64
C LYS A 393 5.05 6.54 14.99
N LEU A 394 4.34 7.50 14.42
CA LEU A 394 3.18 7.25 13.54
C LEU A 394 3.67 7.17 12.09
N ALA A 395 3.24 6.13 11.35
CA ALA A 395 3.43 6.06 9.90
C ALA A 395 2.18 6.53 9.17
N ARG A 396 2.33 7.36 8.14
CA ARG A 396 1.18 7.88 7.38
C ARG A 396 0.42 6.79 6.60
N THR A 397 1.09 5.76 6.11
CA THR A 397 0.51 4.72 5.24
C THR A 397 0.90 3.31 5.71
N GLN A 398 0.24 2.27 5.18
CA GLN A 398 0.50 0.88 5.59
C GLN A 398 1.83 0.37 5.02
N GLU A 399 2.10 0.70 3.76
CA GLU A 399 3.30 0.33 3.02
C GLU A 399 4.57 0.85 3.72
N LEU A 400 4.49 2.05 4.34
CA LEU A 400 5.58 2.60 5.14
C LEU A 400 5.88 1.77 6.41
N ARG A 401 4.86 1.17 7.03
CA ARG A 401 5.03 0.29 8.20
C ARG A 401 5.62 -1.06 7.83
N GLU A 402 5.26 -1.56 6.65
CA GLU A 402 5.74 -2.84 6.09
C GLU A 402 7.14 -2.74 5.46
N LEU A 403 7.53 -1.52 5.06
CA LEU A 403 8.85 -1.22 4.53
C LEU A 403 9.93 -1.23 5.62
N CYS A 404 9.74 -0.50 6.73
CA CYS A 404 10.77 -0.33 7.77
C CYS A 404 10.46 -1.18 9.02
N SER A 405 11.36 -2.11 9.37
CA SER A 405 11.31 -2.86 10.63
C SER A 405 11.57 -1.97 11.86
N PRO A 406 11.19 -2.39 13.08
CA PRO A 406 11.55 -1.72 14.34
C PRO A 406 13.00 -1.22 14.41
N GLU A 407 13.96 -2.07 14.05
CA GLU A 407 15.40 -1.77 14.08
C GLU A 407 15.80 -0.74 13.01
N GLN A 408 15.14 -0.77 11.84
CA GLN A 408 15.36 0.19 10.77
C GLN A 408 14.77 1.57 11.12
N VAL A 409 13.64 1.62 11.85
CA VAL A 409 13.08 2.87 12.37
C VAL A 409 14.05 3.52 13.36
N ALA A 410 14.60 2.74 14.30
CA ALA A 410 15.62 3.22 15.24
C ALA A 410 16.89 3.73 14.54
N ALA A 411 17.33 3.05 13.48
CA ALA A 411 18.48 3.48 12.69
C ALA A 411 18.23 4.77 11.87
N LEU A 412 16.97 5.14 11.60
CA LEU A 412 16.58 6.30 10.79
C LEU A 412 16.16 7.53 11.61
N PHE A 413 15.61 7.33 12.81
CA PHE A 413 14.92 8.38 13.58
C PHE A 413 15.38 8.50 15.04
N ASP A 414 16.62 8.09 15.32
CA ASP A 414 17.29 7.98 16.62
C ASP A 414 17.02 6.65 17.37
N SER A 415 18.04 6.18 18.08
CA SER A 415 18.16 4.85 18.69
C SER A 415 17.17 4.55 19.81
N GLU A 416 16.53 5.57 20.39
CA GLU A 416 15.46 5.41 21.36
C GLU A 416 14.11 5.07 20.68
N VAL A 417 13.93 5.44 19.41
CA VAL A 417 12.70 5.23 18.65
C VAL A 417 12.61 3.80 18.11
N ALA A 418 11.83 2.95 18.76
CA ALA A 418 11.84 1.51 18.50
C ALA A 418 10.70 0.99 17.60
N ALA A 419 9.56 1.68 17.42
CA ALA A 419 8.43 1.06 16.72
C ALA A 419 7.45 2.00 16.00
N TRP A 420 6.83 1.45 14.94
CA TRP A 420 5.59 1.99 14.37
C TRP A 420 4.39 1.68 15.26
N LEU A 421 3.57 2.69 15.55
CA LEU A 421 2.27 2.48 16.16
C LEU A 421 1.26 1.82 15.21
N SER A 422 0.27 1.14 15.81
CA SER A 422 -0.76 0.35 15.12
C SER A 422 -1.35 1.01 13.85
N GLY A 423 -1.56 0.19 12.83
CA GLY A 423 -2.21 0.56 11.56
C GLY A 423 -3.66 0.99 11.68
N ASP A 424 -4.29 0.81 12.84
CA ASP A 424 -5.64 1.31 13.13
C ASP A 424 -5.66 2.76 13.65
N ILE A 425 -4.50 3.32 14.00
CA ILE A 425 -4.37 4.72 14.41
C ILE A 425 -4.14 5.58 13.16
N THR A 426 -5.23 5.94 12.49
CA THR A 426 -5.24 6.79 11.28
C THR A 426 -6.21 7.95 11.42
N GLN A 427 -6.13 8.91 10.48
CA GLN A 427 -7.05 10.05 10.42
C GLN A 427 -8.52 9.63 10.22
N ASP A 428 -8.76 8.51 9.54
CA ASP A 428 -10.11 8.06 9.16
C ASP A 428 -10.67 7.03 10.15
N LYS A 429 -9.79 6.26 10.80
CA LYS A 429 -10.18 5.27 11.82
C LYS A 429 -10.25 5.87 13.22
N ALA A 430 -9.19 6.53 13.69
CA ALA A 430 -9.06 7.00 15.07
C ALA A 430 -8.40 8.40 15.15
N PRO A 431 -9.03 9.44 14.56
CA PRO A 431 -8.51 10.80 14.56
C PRO A 431 -8.26 11.36 15.96
N GLU A 432 -9.10 10.99 16.93
CA GLU A 432 -8.99 11.41 18.33
C GLU A 432 -7.69 10.91 18.99
N ILE A 433 -7.34 9.63 18.80
CA ILE A 433 -6.09 9.05 19.30
C ILE A 433 -4.91 9.68 18.56
N ARG A 434 -4.97 9.78 17.23
CA ARG A 434 -3.90 10.38 16.41
C ARG A 434 -3.62 11.83 16.84
N GLN A 435 -4.65 12.64 17.08
CA GLN A 435 -4.51 14.02 17.53
C GLN A 435 -3.88 14.10 18.92
N TYR A 436 -4.29 13.24 19.85
CA TYR A 436 -3.69 13.17 21.19
C TYR A 436 -2.20 12.83 21.14
N LEU A 437 -1.82 11.76 20.43
CA LEU A 437 -0.43 11.34 20.28
C LEU A 437 0.46 12.46 19.73
N MET A 438 -0.01 13.18 18.70
CA MET A 438 0.77 14.26 18.07
C MET A 438 0.83 15.54 18.90
N ARG A 439 -0.19 15.88 19.70
CA ARG A 439 -0.26 17.16 20.43
C ARG A 439 0.15 17.08 21.90
N GLU A 440 -0.21 16.00 22.57
CA GLU A 440 -0.06 15.83 24.02
C GLU A 440 1.14 14.93 24.37
N LEU A 441 1.62 14.13 23.42
CA LEU A 441 2.79 13.24 23.57
C LEU A 441 3.94 13.54 22.59
N ASP A 442 3.81 14.57 21.75
CA ASP A 442 4.81 15.01 20.76
C ASP A 442 5.30 13.90 19.79
N ILE A 443 4.43 12.93 19.50
CA ILE A 443 4.76 11.81 18.61
C ILE A 443 4.65 12.26 17.14
N ASP A 444 5.79 12.31 16.48
CA ASP A 444 5.90 12.54 15.03
C ASP A 444 5.06 11.56 14.20
N GLU A 445 4.29 12.10 13.26
CA GLU A 445 3.90 11.37 12.06
C GLU A 445 5.00 11.48 11.00
N ILE A 446 5.50 10.33 10.56
CA ILE A 446 6.46 10.17 9.46
C ILE A 446 5.69 10.01 8.15
N THR A 447 5.99 10.91 7.23
CA THR A 447 5.54 10.91 5.85
C THR A 447 6.68 10.49 4.91
N PRO A 448 6.40 10.10 3.66
CA PRO A 448 7.43 9.87 2.64
C PRO A 448 8.40 11.06 2.51
N THR A 449 7.90 12.29 2.66
CA THR A 449 8.70 13.53 2.65
C THR A 449 9.63 13.71 3.86
N LYS A 450 9.32 13.09 5.01
CA LYS A 450 10.23 13.02 6.18
C LYS A 450 11.18 11.82 6.09
N LEU A 451 10.73 10.70 5.53
CA LEU A 451 11.55 9.48 5.38
C LEU A 451 12.70 9.68 4.38
N VAL A 452 12.41 10.11 3.15
CA VAL A 452 13.44 10.12 2.08
C VAL A 452 14.70 10.91 2.49
N PRO A 453 14.61 12.09 3.14
CA PRO A 453 15.79 12.80 3.63
C PRO A 453 16.58 12.12 4.75
N SER A 454 16.00 11.19 5.52
CA SER A 454 16.74 10.45 6.58
C SER A 454 17.47 9.20 6.06
N LEU A 455 17.23 8.80 4.80
CA LEU A 455 17.93 7.69 4.15
C LEU A 455 19.41 8.01 3.87
N SER A 456 20.23 7.87 4.90
CA SER A 456 21.69 8.08 4.80
C SER A 456 22.36 7.01 3.92
N LYS A 457 23.52 7.36 3.33
CA LYS A 457 24.32 6.43 2.51
C LYS A 457 24.64 5.13 3.26
N SER A 458 25.13 5.24 4.50
CA SER A 458 25.48 4.11 5.35
C SER A 458 24.28 3.27 5.76
N PHE A 459 23.10 3.88 5.95
CA PHE A 459 21.87 3.12 6.19
C PHE A 459 21.50 2.28 4.97
N LEU A 460 21.50 2.88 3.77
CA LEU A 460 21.12 2.22 2.53
C LEU A 460 22.07 1.07 2.16
N GLU A 461 23.38 1.29 2.27
CA GLU A 461 24.41 0.28 1.99
C GLU A 461 24.31 -0.96 2.88
N ALA A 462 23.79 -0.80 4.11
CA ALA A 462 23.57 -1.90 5.04
C ALA A 462 22.32 -2.76 4.74
N GLN A 463 21.44 -2.32 3.83
CA GLN A 463 20.18 -3.04 3.55
C GLN A 463 20.37 -4.17 2.52
N PRO A 464 19.58 -5.27 2.60
CA PRO A 464 19.57 -6.32 1.58
C PRO A 464 18.93 -5.82 0.28
N ASP A 465 19.29 -6.44 -0.85
CA ASP A 465 18.78 -6.03 -2.19
C ASP A 465 17.25 -6.10 -2.30
N GLU A 466 16.61 -7.09 -1.67
CA GLU A 466 15.14 -7.22 -1.59
C GLU A 466 14.48 -6.01 -0.89
N TRP A 467 15.14 -5.45 0.14
CA TRP A 467 14.61 -4.27 0.82
C TRP A 467 14.75 -3.02 -0.03
N VAL A 468 15.88 -2.86 -0.74
CA VAL A 468 16.09 -1.72 -1.66
C VAL A 468 15.12 -1.77 -2.84
N LEU A 469 14.80 -2.97 -3.35
CA LEU A 469 13.75 -3.17 -4.35
C LEU A 469 12.39 -2.69 -3.82
N ARG A 470 11.96 -3.14 -2.63
CA ARG A 470 10.70 -2.69 -1.99
C ARG A 470 10.68 -1.19 -1.70
N LEU A 471 11.82 -0.57 -1.39
CA LEU A 471 11.94 0.89 -1.27
C LEU A 471 11.67 1.59 -2.62
N TYR A 472 12.23 1.09 -3.72
CA TYR A 472 11.98 1.68 -5.05
C TYR A 472 10.52 1.50 -5.49
N GLU A 473 9.90 0.35 -5.18
CA GLU A 473 8.48 0.11 -5.41
C GLU A 473 7.60 1.06 -4.60
N PHE A 474 7.92 1.28 -3.31
CA PHE A 474 7.23 2.25 -2.46
C PHE A 474 7.36 3.70 -2.97
N LEU A 475 8.52 4.09 -3.52
CA LEU A 475 8.75 5.43 -4.06
C LEU A 475 8.12 5.65 -5.45
N SER A 476 7.81 4.57 -6.17
CA SER A 476 7.08 4.61 -7.44
C SER A 476 5.69 5.23 -7.26
N GLY A 477 5.31 6.13 -8.16
CA GLY A 477 4.08 6.93 -8.07
C GLY A 477 4.14 8.14 -7.11
N GLN A 478 5.22 8.30 -6.34
CA GLN A 478 5.40 9.43 -5.39
C GLN A 478 6.43 10.48 -5.85
N GLU A 479 6.99 10.32 -7.05
CA GLU A 479 8.20 11.01 -7.52
C GLU A 479 7.99 12.51 -7.68
N LYS A 480 6.79 12.93 -8.11
CA LYS A 480 6.45 14.36 -8.27
C LYS A 480 6.48 15.12 -6.94
N ALA A 481 6.06 14.48 -5.85
CA ALA A 481 6.07 15.09 -4.52
C ALA A 481 7.49 15.08 -3.90
N LEU A 482 8.28 14.05 -4.20
CA LEU A 482 9.58 13.79 -3.57
C LEU A 482 10.79 14.27 -4.39
N ARG A 483 10.60 14.74 -5.64
CA ARG A 483 11.65 15.04 -6.62
C ARG A 483 12.88 15.75 -6.04
N ARG A 484 12.67 16.84 -5.30
CA ARG A 484 13.76 17.66 -4.72
C ARG A 484 14.66 16.88 -3.76
N HIS A 485 14.11 15.87 -3.08
CA HIS A 485 14.87 15.02 -2.16
C HIS A 485 15.53 13.86 -2.93
N LEU A 486 14.82 13.24 -3.88
CA LEU A 486 15.33 12.13 -4.70
C LEU A 486 16.58 12.49 -5.52
N ASP A 487 16.72 13.75 -5.97
CA ASP A 487 17.92 14.23 -6.65
C ASP A 487 19.12 14.47 -5.69
N SER A 488 18.90 14.51 -4.38
CA SER A 488 19.92 14.82 -3.34
C SER A 488 20.35 13.62 -2.49
N VAL A 489 19.49 12.62 -2.36
CA VAL A 489 19.71 11.42 -1.54
C VAL A 489 20.48 10.38 -2.36
N PRO A 490 21.47 9.68 -1.80
CA PRO A 490 22.24 8.64 -2.49
C PRO A 490 21.42 7.34 -2.63
N LEU A 491 20.28 7.44 -3.32
CA LEU A 491 19.27 6.39 -3.40
C LEU A 491 19.71 5.19 -4.26
N ILE A 492 20.63 5.40 -5.21
CA ILE A 492 20.88 4.47 -6.31
C ILE A 492 21.97 3.46 -5.95
N ARG A 493 21.62 2.17 -5.93
CA ARG A 493 22.53 1.07 -5.62
C ARG A 493 23.30 0.59 -6.84
N LEU A 494 24.62 0.64 -6.77
CA LEU A 494 25.54 0.13 -7.78
C LEU A 494 25.78 -1.37 -7.62
N ASP A 495 26.35 -1.98 -8.66
CA ASP A 495 26.74 -3.40 -8.69
C ASP A 495 27.70 -3.79 -7.55
N ASP A 496 28.66 -2.93 -7.20
CA ASP A 496 29.55 -3.08 -6.03
C ASP A 496 28.81 -3.03 -4.67
N GLY A 497 27.53 -2.66 -4.67
CA GLY A 497 26.67 -2.54 -3.50
C GLY A 497 26.67 -1.14 -2.85
N SER A 498 27.52 -0.23 -3.33
CA SER A 498 27.61 1.15 -2.85
C SER A 498 26.47 2.02 -3.38
N HIS A 499 26.29 3.18 -2.75
CA HIS A 499 25.17 4.07 -3.02
C HIS A 499 25.58 5.46 -3.54
N VAL A 500 24.89 5.93 -4.59
CA VAL A 500 25.12 7.24 -5.26
C VAL A 500 23.81 8.01 -5.50
N VAL A 501 23.92 9.33 -5.68
CA VAL A 501 22.79 10.17 -6.12
C VAL A 501 22.42 9.84 -7.56
N ALA A 502 21.15 10.01 -7.95
CA ALA A 502 20.72 9.72 -9.32
C ALA A 502 21.43 10.63 -10.35
N ARG A 503 21.57 11.92 -10.04
CA ARG A 503 22.17 12.92 -10.93
C ARG A 503 23.04 13.90 -10.17
N GLU A 504 24.12 14.35 -10.80
CA GLU A 504 24.96 15.45 -10.33
C GLU A 504 25.19 16.42 -11.49
N ASN A 505 25.01 17.73 -11.26
CA ASN A 505 25.15 18.78 -12.29
C ASN A 505 24.34 18.48 -13.58
N GLY A 506 23.18 17.83 -13.44
CA GLY A 506 22.31 17.44 -14.55
C GLY A 506 22.72 16.17 -15.31
N LYS A 507 23.88 15.57 -15.03
CA LYS A 507 24.30 14.27 -15.62
C LYS A 507 23.90 13.10 -14.72
N ALA A 508 23.53 11.97 -15.31
CA ALA A 508 23.33 10.72 -14.56
C ALA A 508 24.66 10.22 -13.97
N LYS A 509 24.62 9.66 -12.76
CA LYS A 509 25.79 9.07 -12.06
C LYS A 509 25.83 7.54 -12.11
N ALA A 510 24.71 6.93 -12.47
CA ALA A 510 24.53 5.50 -12.62
C ALA A 510 23.59 5.23 -13.79
N PHE A 511 23.65 4.02 -14.35
CA PHE A 511 22.84 3.59 -15.49
C PHE A 511 22.20 2.23 -15.21
N LEU A 512 21.10 1.92 -15.90
CA LEU A 512 20.45 0.62 -15.84
C LEU A 512 21.37 -0.48 -16.41
N PRO A 513 21.32 -1.72 -15.88
CA PRO A 513 22.20 -2.79 -16.33
C PRO A 513 21.76 -3.33 -17.69
N SER A 514 22.49 -2.96 -18.76
CA SER A 514 22.25 -3.42 -20.13
C SER A 514 22.92 -4.77 -20.42
N ALA A 515 22.85 -5.22 -21.68
CA ALA A 515 23.58 -6.39 -22.18
C ALA A 515 25.02 -6.07 -22.63
N ILE A 516 25.37 -4.78 -22.77
CA ILE A 516 26.65 -4.32 -23.29
C ILE A 516 27.54 -3.90 -22.11
N ALA A 517 28.77 -4.41 -22.06
CA ALA A 517 29.73 -4.00 -21.05
C ALA A 517 30.17 -2.55 -21.29
N THR A 518 29.82 -1.66 -20.36
CA THR A 518 30.23 -0.24 -20.35
C THR A 518 31.10 0.06 -19.14
N SER A 519 31.90 1.13 -19.21
CA SER A 519 32.74 1.60 -18.10
C SER A 519 31.99 2.54 -17.15
N PHE A 520 30.72 2.84 -17.42
CA PHE A 520 29.88 3.60 -16.51
C PHE A 520 29.48 2.80 -15.27
N PRO A 521 29.25 3.45 -14.10
CA PRO A 521 28.66 2.79 -12.95
C PRO A 521 27.27 2.23 -13.30
N THR A 522 27.09 0.92 -13.16
CA THR A 522 25.81 0.26 -13.47
C THR A 522 25.07 -0.11 -12.18
N MET A 523 23.74 -0.03 -12.24
CA MET A 523 22.89 -0.44 -11.13
C MET A 523 22.90 -1.96 -10.96
N ARG A 524 22.81 -2.40 -9.70
CA ARG A 524 22.74 -3.82 -9.35
C ARG A 524 21.45 -4.45 -9.90
N ARG A 525 21.58 -5.47 -10.76
CA ARG A 525 20.45 -6.17 -11.42
C ARG A 525 19.31 -6.58 -10.48
N ALA A 526 19.62 -7.02 -9.26
CA ALA A 526 18.61 -7.45 -8.29
C ALA A 526 17.62 -6.34 -7.86
N VAL A 527 18.05 -5.07 -7.85
CA VAL A 527 17.20 -3.92 -7.48
C VAL A 527 16.51 -3.29 -8.70
N CYS A 528 16.62 -3.89 -9.88
CA CYS A 528 15.96 -3.46 -11.13
C CYS A 528 15.03 -4.56 -11.67
N ALA A 529 14.51 -5.43 -10.80
CA ALA A 529 13.84 -6.67 -11.20
C ALA A 529 12.39 -6.48 -11.70
N THR A 530 11.69 -5.41 -11.28
CA THR A 530 10.26 -5.20 -11.56
C THR A 530 10.01 -4.04 -12.55
N PRO A 531 9.03 -4.15 -13.47
CA PRO A 531 8.71 -3.08 -14.43
C PRO A 531 8.41 -1.73 -13.78
N GLU A 532 7.74 -1.75 -12.63
CA GLU A 532 7.36 -0.58 -11.82
C GLU A 532 8.60 0.19 -11.35
N VAL A 533 9.67 -0.53 -10.99
CA VAL A 533 10.96 0.04 -10.60
C VAL A 533 11.73 0.57 -11.80
N CYS A 534 11.70 -0.12 -12.94
CA CYS A 534 12.30 0.39 -14.19
C CYS A 534 11.64 1.72 -14.63
N LEU A 535 10.31 1.85 -14.48
CA LEU A 535 9.58 3.10 -14.71
C LEU A 535 9.98 4.20 -13.71
N PHE A 536 10.07 3.87 -12.42
CA PHE A 536 10.53 4.79 -11.38
C PHE A 536 11.94 5.33 -11.68
N LEU A 537 12.92 4.45 -11.95
CA LEU A 537 14.31 4.81 -12.26
C LEU A 537 14.40 5.63 -13.56
N SER A 538 13.63 5.26 -14.59
CA SER A 538 13.50 6.06 -15.81
C SER A 538 12.99 7.47 -15.52
N SER A 539 12.03 7.62 -14.59
CA SER A 539 11.54 8.94 -14.17
C SER A 539 12.63 9.78 -13.47
N LEU A 540 13.59 9.15 -12.79
CA LEU A 540 14.76 9.83 -12.21
C LEU A 540 15.72 10.36 -13.28
N GLY A 541 15.62 9.84 -14.51
CA GLY A 541 16.56 10.10 -15.61
C GLY A 541 17.70 9.09 -15.66
N ILE A 542 17.50 7.90 -15.08
CA ILE A 542 18.42 6.77 -15.15
C ILE A 542 17.94 5.85 -16.26
N THR A 543 18.73 5.75 -17.32
CA THR A 543 18.46 4.91 -18.50
C THR A 543 19.55 3.85 -18.64
N GLU A 544 19.42 2.95 -19.60
CA GLU A 544 20.57 2.17 -20.06
C GLU A 544 21.69 3.10 -20.57
N PRO A 545 22.97 2.69 -20.46
CA PRO A 545 24.10 3.47 -20.95
C PRO A 545 24.16 3.42 -22.48
N ASP A 546 24.35 4.58 -23.11
CA ASP A 546 24.58 4.65 -24.56
C ASP A 546 26.03 4.22 -24.87
N PRO A 547 26.25 3.18 -25.70
CA PRO A 547 27.59 2.72 -26.06
C PRO A 547 28.48 3.80 -26.69
N VAL A 548 27.89 4.77 -27.40
CA VAL A 548 28.64 5.90 -27.98
C VAL A 548 29.15 6.83 -26.90
N ASP A 549 28.32 7.16 -25.90
CA ASP A 549 28.75 8.03 -24.80
C ASP A 549 29.79 7.35 -23.90
N ASP A 550 29.69 6.03 -23.72
CA ASP A 550 30.69 5.23 -23.01
C ASP A 550 32.05 5.26 -23.72
N VAL A 551 32.07 5.04 -25.03
CA VAL A 551 33.31 5.13 -25.83
C VAL A 551 33.91 6.53 -25.73
N ILE A 552 33.12 7.60 -25.94
CA ILE A 552 33.65 8.96 -25.97
C ILE A 552 34.12 9.42 -24.57
N TRP A 553 33.43 9.06 -23.49
CA TRP A 553 33.73 9.59 -22.15
C TRP A 553 34.69 8.73 -21.32
N ASN A 554 34.75 7.42 -21.56
CA ASN A 554 35.51 6.49 -20.73
C ASN A 554 36.62 5.73 -21.49
N LEU A 555 36.50 5.55 -22.81
CA LEU A 555 37.46 4.80 -23.62
C LEU A 555 38.45 5.74 -24.32
N LEU A 556 37.96 6.68 -25.13
CA LEU A 556 38.82 7.59 -25.92
C LEU A 556 39.82 8.42 -25.07
N PRO A 557 39.53 8.82 -23.82
CA PRO A 557 40.52 9.51 -22.98
C PRO A 557 41.78 8.70 -22.65
N LYS A 558 41.78 7.36 -22.81
CA LYS A 558 43.01 6.54 -22.76
C LYS A 558 43.98 6.92 -23.89
N TYR A 559 43.41 7.15 -25.08
CA TYR A 559 44.11 7.41 -26.35
C TYR A 559 44.35 8.91 -26.64
N GLN A 560 44.14 9.75 -25.63
CA GLN A 560 44.38 11.21 -25.69
C GLN A 560 45.52 11.66 -24.76
N GLN A 561 46.22 10.71 -24.13
CA GLN A 561 47.37 10.96 -23.26
C GLN A 561 48.67 11.08 -24.07
N GLU A 562 49.73 11.66 -23.48
CA GLU A 562 51.02 11.87 -24.17
C GLU A 562 51.75 10.54 -24.46
N GLU A 563 51.57 9.53 -23.61
CA GLU A 563 51.99 8.14 -23.84
C GLU A 563 50.75 7.23 -23.77
N VAL A 564 50.63 6.30 -24.71
CA VAL A 564 49.54 5.31 -24.76
C VAL A 564 50.13 3.94 -24.44
N ASP A 565 49.93 3.48 -23.21
CA ASP A 565 50.36 2.17 -22.71
C ASP A 565 49.12 1.27 -22.54
N VAL A 566 48.86 0.44 -23.54
CA VAL A 566 47.71 -0.48 -23.62
C VAL A 566 48.22 -1.80 -24.20
N ASP A 567 47.95 -2.92 -23.52
CA ASP A 567 48.30 -4.26 -24.02
C ASP A 567 47.38 -4.71 -25.18
N ASP A 568 47.86 -5.66 -25.99
CA ASP A 568 47.20 -6.12 -27.22
C ASP A 568 45.76 -6.64 -26.98
N ASP A 569 45.53 -7.33 -25.86
CA ASP A 569 44.20 -7.87 -25.50
C ASP A 569 43.24 -6.73 -25.12
N ALA A 570 43.71 -5.77 -24.31
CA ALA A 570 42.95 -4.57 -23.95
C ALA A 570 42.68 -3.66 -25.15
N TYR A 571 43.63 -3.53 -26.08
CA TYR A 571 43.46 -2.78 -27.32
C TYR A 571 42.40 -3.42 -28.22
N SER A 572 42.47 -4.75 -28.41
CA SER A 572 41.48 -5.51 -29.17
C SER A 572 40.07 -5.35 -28.58
N ALA A 573 39.93 -5.43 -27.24
CA ALA A 573 38.67 -5.21 -26.56
C ALA A 573 38.14 -3.77 -26.70
N ASP A 574 39.01 -2.76 -26.69
CA ASP A 574 38.63 -1.36 -26.90
C ASP A 574 38.16 -1.11 -28.35
N ILE A 575 38.83 -1.69 -29.36
CA ILE A 575 38.42 -1.62 -30.78
C ILE A 575 37.06 -2.29 -31.00
N GLU A 576 36.79 -3.43 -30.35
CA GLU A 576 35.50 -4.10 -30.38
C GLU A 576 34.36 -3.25 -29.78
N ARG A 577 34.64 -2.50 -28.70
CA ARG A 577 33.67 -1.55 -28.12
C ARG A 577 33.42 -0.36 -29.04
N ILE A 578 34.46 0.20 -29.66
CA ILE A 578 34.35 1.24 -30.69
C ILE A 578 33.50 0.76 -31.88
N ARG A 579 33.73 -0.47 -32.39
CA ARG A 579 32.95 -1.07 -33.48
C ARG A 579 31.49 -1.27 -33.10
N THR A 580 31.24 -1.78 -31.89
CA THR A 580 29.88 -1.98 -31.37
C THR A 580 29.11 -0.66 -31.28
N ALA A 581 29.75 0.40 -30.77
CA ALA A 581 29.15 1.74 -30.70
C ALA A 581 28.91 2.38 -32.09
N PHE A 582 29.78 2.12 -33.06
CA PHE A 582 29.63 2.61 -34.45
C PHE A 582 28.46 1.97 -35.20
N ASN A 583 28.00 0.80 -34.78
CA ASN A 583 26.82 0.12 -35.31
C ASN A 583 25.49 0.62 -34.71
N THR A 584 25.47 1.76 -34.03
CA THR A 584 24.23 2.42 -33.59
C THR A 584 23.34 2.85 -34.77
N ASP A 585 22.03 2.64 -34.64
CA ASP A 585 21.01 3.11 -35.60
C ASP A 585 20.81 4.63 -35.56
N SER A 586 21.31 5.30 -34.51
CA SER A 586 21.16 6.75 -34.33
C SER A 586 22.19 7.52 -35.16
N ALA A 587 21.73 8.11 -36.27
CA ALA A 587 22.58 8.92 -37.16
C ALA A 587 23.30 10.07 -36.43
N SER A 588 22.68 10.67 -35.41
CA SER A 588 23.30 11.76 -34.62
C SER A 588 24.39 11.26 -33.67
N GLN A 589 24.18 10.13 -32.96
CA GLN A 589 25.23 9.52 -32.13
C GLN A 589 26.35 8.95 -33.02
N LYS A 590 26.04 8.41 -34.20
CA LYS A 590 27.04 7.94 -35.16
C LYS A 590 27.96 9.06 -35.65
N GLU A 591 27.43 10.24 -36.00
CA GLU A 591 28.28 11.39 -36.37
C GLU A 591 29.07 11.94 -35.17
N LYS A 592 28.47 11.95 -33.97
CA LYS A 592 29.17 12.35 -32.72
C LYS A 592 30.37 11.46 -32.43
N LEU A 593 30.20 10.14 -32.53
CA LEU A 593 31.29 9.16 -32.41
C LEU A 593 32.35 9.39 -33.50
N ARG A 594 31.92 9.51 -34.76
CA ARG A 594 32.80 9.73 -35.92
C ARG A 594 33.65 11.00 -35.78
N SER A 595 33.07 12.08 -35.22
CA SER A 595 33.81 13.31 -34.93
C SER A 595 34.85 13.10 -33.82
N ALA A 596 34.51 12.42 -32.73
CA ALA A 596 35.44 12.17 -31.63
C ALA A 596 36.60 11.22 -32.05
N LEU A 597 36.30 10.20 -32.85
CA LEU A 597 37.30 9.27 -33.39
C LEU A 597 38.25 9.94 -34.40
N ARG A 598 37.75 10.85 -35.24
CA ARG A 598 38.57 11.62 -36.20
C ARG A 598 39.70 12.40 -35.51
N ASP A 599 39.41 12.96 -34.33
CA ASP A 599 40.33 13.82 -33.60
C ASP A 599 41.23 13.07 -32.59
N THR A 600 41.06 11.75 -32.41
CA THR A 600 41.76 10.94 -31.41
C THR A 600 42.82 10.02 -32.03
N ASN A 601 43.97 9.87 -31.37
CA ASN A 601 45.06 8.96 -31.77
C ASN A 601 44.77 7.53 -31.28
N PHE A 602 43.92 6.76 -31.95
CA PHE A 602 43.53 5.41 -31.48
C PHE A 602 43.89 4.26 -32.43
N VAL A 603 44.41 4.53 -33.62
CA VAL A 603 44.70 3.50 -34.62
C VAL A 603 46.17 3.09 -34.54
N MET A 604 46.44 1.81 -34.29
CA MET A 604 47.79 1.27 -34.39
C MET A 604 48.24 1.24 -35.86
N VAL A 605 49.40 1.83 -36.11
CA VAL A 605 49.99 1.99 -37.44
C VAL A 605 51.48 1.71 -37.40
N VAL A 606 52.02 1.25 -38.51
CA VAL A 606 53.47 1.14 -38.72
C VAL A 606 53.95 2.19 -39.71
N ASP A 607 55.14 2.76 -39.47
CA ASP A 607 55.84 3.56 -40.48
C ASP A 607 56.45 2.63 -41.54
N THR A 608 56.19 2.89 -42.82
CA THR A 608 56.62 2.01 -43.91
C THR A 608 58.11 2.05 -44.22
N GLY A 609 58.87 2.97 -43.61
CA GLY A 609 60.31 3.14 -43.80
C GLY A 609 61.14 2.48 -42.70
N ASP A 610 60.75 2.61 -41.44
CA ASP A 610 61.49 2.03 -40.29
C ASP A 610 60.80 0.86 -39.57
N GLY A 611 59.52 0.61 -39.86
CA GLY A 611 58.74 -0.51 -39.32
C GLY A 611 58.35 -0.36 -37.84
N LYS A 612 58.53 0.81 -37.21
CA LYS A 612 58.07 1.04 -35.84
C LYS A 612 56.56 1.26 -35.79
N ALA A 613 55.93 0.76 -34.74
CA ALA A 613 54.53 0.99 -34.44
C ALA A 613 54.31 2.33 -33.70
N TYR A 614 53.20 3.00 -34.01
CA TYR A 614 52.75 4.25 -33.41
C TYR A 614 51.22 4.24 -33.29
N VAL A 615 50.65 5.14 -32.49
CA VAL A 615 49.19 5.38 -32.45
C VAL A 615 48.87 6.71 -33.14
N ALA A 616 47.97 6.69 -34.12
CA ALA A 616 47.71 7.84 -35.00
C ALA A 616 46.21 8.11 -35.22
N LYS A 617 45.91 9.30 -35.76
CA LYS A 617 44.54 9.71 -36.14
C LYS A 617 44.13 9.06 -37.45
N PRO A 618 42.85 8.71 -37.64
CA PRO A 618 42.34 8.23 -38.94
C PRO A 618 42.69 9.15 -40.10
N GLY A 619 42.62 10.48 -39.94
CA GLY A 619 42.95 11.42 -41.03
C GLY A 619 44.43 11.43 -41.47
N ASP A 620 45.34 10.87 -40.67
CA ASP A 620 46.78 10.93 -40.91
C ASP A 620 47.36 9.66 -41.53
N ILE A 621 46.54 8.62 -41.73
CA ILE A 621 46.99 7.27 -42.05
C ILE A 621 46.42 6.73 -43.37
N TYR A 622 47.10 5.75 -43.93
CA TYR A 622 46.61 4.93 -45.04
C TYR A 622 46.02 3.60 -44.53
N ILE A 623 44.93 3.15 -45.15
CA ILE A 623 44.45 1.77 -44.98
C ILE A 623 45.43 0.83 -45.69
N ALA A 624 45.80 -0.26 -45.02
CA ALA A 624 46.71 -1.29 -45.53
C ALA A 624 46.11 -2.12 -46.67
N THR A 625 46.10 -1.53 -47.87
CA THR A 625 45.80 -2.21 -49.15
C THR A 625 47.09 -2.65 -49.83
N ASP A 626 47.07 -3.78 -50.54
CA ASP A 626 48.23 -4.32 -51.26
C ASP A 626 48.91 -3.26 -52.14
N ARG A 627 48.11 -2.40 -52.81
CA ARG A 627 48.58 -1.31 -53.66
C ARG A 627 49.35 -0.25 -52.88
N LEU A 628 48.83 0.23 -51.75
CA LEU A 628 49.51 1.27 -50.96
C LEU A 628 50.71 0.71 -50.19
N GLN A 629 50.64 -0.54 -49.72
CA GLN A 629 51.77 -1.25 -49.13
C GLN A 629 52.92 -1.38 -50.15
N GLN A 630 52.65 -1.84 -51.38
CA GLN A 630 53.66 -1.92 -52.45
C GLN A 630 54.23 -0.54 -52.80
N LEU A 631 53.38 0.49 -52.87
CA LEU A 631 53.79 1.86 -53.22
C LEU A 631 54.74 2.45 -52.18
N PHE A 632 54.39 2.36 -50.89
CA PHE A 632 55.12 3.04 -49.81
C PHE A 632 56.12 2.16 -49.04
N ALA A 633 56.20 0.84 -49.27
CA ALA A 633 57.24 0.00 -48.65
C ALA A 633 58.66 0.59 -48.83
N GLY A 634 59.34 0.87 -47.71
CA GLY A 634 60.65 1.50 -47.63
C GLY A 634 60.65 3.04 -47.58
N VAL A 635 59.48 3.70 -47.68
CA VAL A 635 59.32 5.16 -47.63
C VAL A 635 59.04 5.61 -46.20
N GLN A 636 59.85 6.54 -45.68
CA GLN A 636 59.73 7.12 -44.34
C GLN A 636 58.59 8.14 -44.26
N ASP A 637 58.14 8.43 -43.03
CA ASP A 637 57.05 9.36 -42.68
C ASP A 637 55.68 8.95 -43.27
N ILE A 638 55.46 7.65 -43.47
CA ILE A 638 54.22 7.11 -44.04
C ILE A 638 53.63 6.05 -43.15
N LEU A 639 52.57 6.45 -42.47
CA LEU A 639 51.82 5.64 -41.52
C LEU A 639 50.74 4.84 -42.24
N ILE A 640 50.78 3.52 -42.08
CA ILE A 640 49.79 2.57 -42.64
C ILE A 640 49.22 1.72 -41.50
N VAL A 641 47.92 1.39 -41.55
CA VAL A 641 47.27 0.52 -40.56
C VAL A 641 48.10 -0.74 -40.31
N ASP A 642 48.38 -1.02 -39.05
CA ASP A 642 49.13 -2.22 -38.70
C ASP A 642 48.23 -3.45 -38.88
N ASN A 643 48.58 -4.26 -39.89
CA ASN A 643 47.86 -5.48 -40.20
C ASN A 643 48.23 -6.64 -39.25
N GLU A 644 49.19 -6.53 -38.33
CA GLU A 644 49.47 -7.60 -37.36
C GLU A 644 48.30 -7.78 -36.37
N TYR A 645 47.61 -6.70 -36.01
CA TYR A 645 46.42 -6.72 -35.15
C TYR A 645 45.18 -7.27 -35.86
N ASP A 646 44.65 -8.42 -35.41
CA ASP A 646 43.43 -9.03 -35.94
C ASP A 646 42.21 -8.09 -35.87
N CYS A 647 42.09 -7.27 -34.83
CA CYS A 647 40.99 -6.32 -34.64
C CYS A 647 40.96 -5.17 -35.67
N LEU A 648 42.07 -4.94 -36.39
CA LEU A 648 42.17 -3.93 -37.46
C LEU A 648 41.96 -4.53 -38.87
N ARG A 649 41.65 -5.83 -38.97
CA ARG A 649 41.34 -6.53 -40.24
C ARG A 649 39.82 -6.60 -40.50
N GLY A 650 39.44 -6.71 -41.77
CA GLY A 650 38.04 -6.85 -42.22
C GLY A 650 37.43 -5.55 -42.79
N GLU A 651 36.30 -5.65 -43.48
CA GLU A 651 35.66 -4.46 -44.08
C GLU A 651 34.99 -3.55 -43.05
N ASP A 652 34.35 -4.09 -42.01
CA ASP A 652 33.63 -3.31 -40.99
C ASP A 652 34.52 -2.25 -40.31
N ILE A 653 35.75 -2.63 -39.94
CA ILE A 653 36.71 -1.71 -39.34
C ILE A 653 37.34 -0.76 -40.38
N ARG A 654 37.54 -1.22 -41.63
CA ARG A 654 37.98 -0.34 -42.73
C ARG A 654 36.95 0.75 -43.02
N ASP A 655 35.66 0.43 -42.99
CA ASP A 655 34.58 1.41 -43.21
C ASP A 655 34.44 2.37 -42.03
N LEU A 656 34.61 1.89 -40.80
CA LEU A 656 34.73 2.75 -39.61
C LEU A 656 35.89 3.75 -39.77
N LEU A 657 37.10 3.26 -40.06
CA LEU A 657 38.31 4.08 -40.22
C LEU A 657 38.18 5.07 -41.39
N VAL A 658 37.66 4.63 -42.54
CA VAL A 658 37.40 5.50 -43.71
C VAL A 658 36.36 6.57 -43.39
N SER A 659 35.29 6.22 -42.66
CA SER A 659 34.30 7.21 -42.23
C SER A 659 34.91 8.27 -41.29
N CYS A 660 35.92 7.90 -40.49
CA CYS A 660 36.61 8.82 -39.58
C CYS A 660 37.65 9.69 -40.30
N GLY A 661 38.28 9.19 -41.38
CA GLY A 661 39.18 9.99 -42.23
C GLY A 661 40.31 9.21 -42.91
N ALA A 662 40.49 7.92 -42.62
CA ALA A 662 41.54 7.11 -43.21
C ALA A 662 41.30 6.88 -44.71
N SER A 663 42.37 6.84 -45.50
CA SER A 663 42.23 6.70 -46.95
C SER A 663 42.69 5.34 -47.45
N ARG A 664 41.87 4.71 -48.30
CA ARG A 664 42.25 3.55 -49.12
C ARG A 664 43.04 3.95 -50.39
N TYR A 665 43.32 5.25 -50.58
CA TYR A 665 43.91 5.87 -51.79
C TYR A 665 44.88 7.00 -51.44
N LEU A 666 45.68 7.48 -52.40
CA LEU A 666 46.56 8.64 -52.23
C LEU A 666 45.83 9.85 -51.62
N ILE A 667 46.40 10.47 -50.58
CA ILE A 667 45.79 11.58 -49.85
C ILE A 667 46.28 12.92 -50.42
N PRO A 668 45.42 13.76 -51.02
CA PRO A 668 45.75 15.13 -51.35
C PRO A 668 45.98 15.95 -50.07
N GLN A 669 47.12 16.61 -49.97
CA GLN A 669 47.44 17.53 -48.89
C GLN A 669 47.51 18.95 -49.44
N ALA A 670 46.80 19.89 -48.79
CA ALA A 670 46.96 21.30 -49.08
C ALA A 670 48.41 21.72 -48.82
N THR A 671 49.01 22.41 -49.79
CA THR A 671 50.39 22.92 -49.73
C THR A 671 50.40 24.40 -50.09
N PRO A 672 51.30 25.22 -49.52
CA PRO A 672 51.48 26.60 -49.96
C PRO A 672 51.75 26.65 -51.47
N SER A 673 50.95 27.43 -52.21
CA SER A 673 51.13 27.52 -53.65
C SER A 673 52.49 28.09 -54.03
N GLY A 674 53.23 27.33 -54.84
CA GLY A 674 54.52 27.74 -55.40
C GLY A 674 54.44 28.77 -56.53
N LEU A 675 53.25 29.29 -56.86
CA LEU A 675 53.04 30.21 -57.99
C LEU A 675 53.80 31.53 -57.80
N ALA A 676 54.78 31.78 -58.67
CA ALA A 676 55.50 33.03 -58.75
C ALA A 676 54.58 34.19 -59.19
N HIS A 677 54.97 35.43 -58.86
CA HIS A 677 54.17 36.61 -59.23
C HIS A 677 53.95 36.73 -60.75
N SER A 678 54.94 36.33 -61.56
CA SER A 678 54.84 36.27 -63.02
C SER A 678 53.77 35.28 -63.51
N GLU A 679 53.69 34.10 -62.89
CA GLU A 679 52.69 33.08 -63.23
C GLU A 679 51.29 33.55 -62.82
N LYS A 680 51.15 34.18 -61.65
CA LYS A 680 49.90 34.85 -61.25
C LYS A 680 49.50 35.97 -62.21
N VAL A 681 50.43 36.74 -62.79
CA VAL A 681 50.09 37.73 -63.84
C VAL A 681 49.61 37.03 -65.12
N GLN A 682 50.29 35.97 -65.53
CA GLN A 682 49.95 35.23 -66.75
C GLN A 682 48.55 34.58 -66.66
N ILE A 683 48.24 33.88 -65.56
CA ILE A 683 46.91 33.29 -65.30
C ILE A 683 45.81 34.36 -65.35
N ARG A 684 46.07 35.55 -64.79
CA ARG A 684 45.12 36.68 -64.81
C ARG A 684 44.89 37.24 -66.21
N ARG A 685 45.94 37.33 -67.03
CA ARG A 685 45.88 37.75 -68.43
C ARG A 685 45.09 36.76 -69.27
N GLU A 686 45.35 35.47 -69.13
CA GLU A 686 44.67 34.38 -69.85
C GLU A 686 43.17 34.31 -69.49
N ALA A 687 42.82 34.55 -68.22
CA ALA A 687 41.44 34.64 -67.76
C ALA A 687 40.74 35.99 -68.06
N GLY A 688 41.39 36.88 -68.82
CA GLY A 688 40.82 38.14 -69.31
C GLY A 688 40.72 39.29 -68.29
N LEU A 689 41.29 39.14 -67.08
CA LEU A 689 41.24 40.16 -66.02
C LEU A 689 42.63 40.33 -65.37
N GLU A 690 43.58 40.91 -66.10
CA GLU A 690 44.99 41.05 -65.66
C GLU A 690 45.15 41.91 -64.39
N ARG A 691 44.27 42.90 -64.18
CA ARG A 691 44.28 43.79 -63.01
C ARG A 691 43.66 43.10 -61.81
N ALA A 692 44.23 43.30 -60.63
CA ALA A 692 43.65 42.84 -59.36
C ALA A 692 43.76 43.95 -58.29
N SER A 693 42.67 44.21 -57.57
CA SER A 693 42.64 45.02 -56.35
C SER A 693 42.53 44.16 -55.08
N SER A 694 42.19 42.88 -55.24
CA SER A 694 42.28 41.85 -54.20
C SER A 694 42.72 40.52 -54.81
N GLU A 695 43.52 39.76 -54.07
CA GLU A 695 43.90 38.38 -54.40
C GLU A 695 43.76 37.48 -53.17
N SER A 696 43.31 36.25 -53.40
CA SER A 696 43.39 35.18 -52.40
C SER A 696 44.78 34.54 -52.41
N GLN A 697 45.17 33.88 -51.32
CA GLN A 697 46.25 32.90 -51.42
C GLN A 697 45.77 31.75 -52.32
N PRO A 698 46.50 31.36 -53.37
CA PRO A 698 46.08 30.25 -54.21
C PRO A 698 46.09 28.96 -53.39
N GLU A 699 45.01 28.18 -53.51
CA GLU A 699 44.93 26.82 -53.00
C GLU A 699 45.73 25.92 -53.94
N ASP A 700 46.59 25.05 -53.39
CA ASP A 700 47.42 24.14 -54.16
C ASP A 700 47.56 22.82 -53.40
N PHE A 701 47.78 21.72 -54.13
CA PHE A 701 47.76 20.38 -53.56
C PHE A 701 49.00 19.58 -53.93
N THR A 702 49.57 18.91 -52.93
CA THR A 702 50.53 17.82 -53.09
C THR A 702 49.87 16.48 -52.70
N LEU A 703 50.60 15.37 -52.74
CA LEU A 703 50.15 14.06 -52.27
C LEU A 703 51.02 13.61 -51.07
N ARG A 704 50.39 13.12 -50.00
CA ARG A 704 51.09 12.64 -48.80
C ARG A 704 52.08 11.52 -49.16
N GLY A 705 53.36 11.75 -48.87
CA GLY A 705 54.47 10.83 -49.14
C GLY A 705 55.06 10.91 -50.54
N LEU A 706 54.58 11.78 -51.43
CA LEU A 706 55.12 11.84 -52.79
C LEU A 706 56.57 12.32 -52.82
N THR A 707 56.94 13.31 -52.00
CA THR A 707 58.33 13.81 -51.94
C THR A 707 59.27 12.70 -51.47
N GLN A 708 58.95 12.06 -50.34
CA GLN A 708 59.72 10.95 -49.79
C GLN A 708 59.80 9.76 -50.76
N LEU A 709 58.71 9.44 -51.47
CA LEU A 709 58.70 8.42 -52.52
C LEU A 709 59.66 8.79 -53.67
N LEU A 710 59.60 10.03 -54.18
CA LEU A 710 60.46 10.50 -55.27
C LEU A 710 61.95 10.54 -54.86
N GLU A 711 62.26 10.83 -53.60
CA GLU A 711 63.62 10.78 -53.04
C GLU A 711 64.11 9.35 -52.81
N PHE A 712 63.21 8.41 -52.50
CA PHE A 712 63.54 7.00 -52.30
C PHE A 712 63.74 6.22 -53.60
N LEU A 713 62.99 6.55 -54.67
CA LEU A 713 63.04 5.83 -55.95
C LEU A 713 64.46 5.64 -56.55
N PRO A 714 65.38 6.63 -56.53
CA PRO A 714 66.76 6.46 -57.02
C PRO A 714 67.64 5.52 -56.16
N MET A 715 67.20 5.14 -54.95
CA MET A 715 67.94 4.24 -54.06
C MET A 715 67.63 2.74 -54.33
N LEU A 716 66.57 2.46 -55.09
CA LEU A 716 66.12 1.11 -55.42
C LEU A 716 66.86 0.53 -56.63
N LYS A 717 66.81 -0.80 -56.80
CA LYS A 717 67.27 -1.42 -58.06
C LYS A 717 66.34 -0.99 -59.21
N PRO A 718 66.81 -0.91 -60.47
CA PRO A 718 65.99 -0.47 -61.61
C PRO A 718 64.66 -1.21 -61.77
N GLU A 719 64.65 -2.54 -61.56
CA GLU A 719 63.43 -3.37 -61.63
C GLU A 719 62.44 -3.06 -60.49
N GLU A 720 62.94 -2.84 -59.28
CA GLU A 720 62.14 -2.51 -58.08
C GLU A 720 61.55 -1.10 -58.20
N ALA A 721 62.35 -0.14 -58.69
CA ALA A 721 61.91 1.21 -59.01
C ALA A 721 60.82 1.19 -60.10
N ALA A 722 61.05 0.47 -61.21
CA ALA A 722 60.10 0.35 -62.31
C ALA A 722 58.76 -0.27 -61.89
N ALA A 723 58.77 -1.26 -60.99
CA ALA A 723 57.57 -1.82 -60.40
C ALA A 723 56.84 -0.78 -59.52
N LYS A 724 57.55 -0.10 -58.61
CA LYS A 724 56.95 0.88 -57.68
C LYS A 724 56.34 2.09 -58.40
N VAL A 725 56.95 2.58 -59.48
CA VAL A 725 56.40 3.71 -60.27
C VAL A 725 55.22 3.32 -61.16
N LYS A 726 55.13 2.06 -61.59
CA LYS A 726 53.89 1.53 -62.19
C LYS A 726 52.74 1.57 -61.17
N VAL A 727 53.00 1.16 -59.92
CA VAL A 727 52.01 1.25 -58.84
C VAL A 727 51.62 2.70 -58.55
N LEU A 728 52.55 3.66 -58.62
CA LEU A 728 52.25 5.10 -58.53
C LEU A 728 51.29 5.55 -59.64
N TRP A 729 51.51 5.14 -60.89
CA TRP A 729 50.62 5.45 -62.01
C TRP A 729 49.20 4.87 -61.80
N GLU A 730 49.10 3.63 -61.33
CA GLU A 730 47.81 3.02 -60.99
C GLU A 730 47.10 3.74 -59.83
N ALA A 731 47.82 4.14 -58.79
CA ALA A 731 47.26 4.88 -57.65
C ALA A 731 46.84 6.31 -58.02
N LEU A 732 47.51 6.95 -58.98
CA LEU A 732 47.06 8.22 -59.58
C LEU A 732 45.78 8.03 -60.42
N ALA A 733 45.63 6.89 -61.11
CA ALA A 733 44.41 6.58 -61.86
C ALA A 733 43.22 6.31 -60.93
N ASP A 734 43.43 5.68 -59.77
CA ASP A 734 42.37 5.55 -58.74
C ASP A 734 41.95 6.91 -58.17
N LEU A 735 42.91 7.83 -57.96
CA LEU A 735 42.65 9.18 -57.48
C LEU A 735 41.82 9.98 -58.49
N GLU A 736 42.15 9.85 -59.79
CA GLU A 736 41.39 10.44 -60.89
C GLU A 736 39.95 9.91 -60.94
N ALA A 737 39.76 8.59 -60.83
CA ALA A 737 38.44 7.94 -60.81
C ALA A 737 37.55 8.38 -59.63
N ARG A 738 38.13 8.97 -58.57
CA ARG A 738 37.39 9.56 -57.44
C ARG A 738 37.08 11.04 -57.58
N GLY A 739 37.69 11.72 -58.55
CA GLY A 739 37.43 13.12 -58.85
C GLY A 739 38.69 13.87 -59.25
N THR A 740 38.61 14.60 -60.36
CA THR A 740 39.73 15.38 -60.91
C THR A 740 40.09 16.62 -60.09
N ALA A 741 39.33 16.97 -59.04
CA ALA A 741 39.50 18.21 -58.28
C ALA A 741 40.91 18.36 -57.66
N ALA A 742 41.46 17.29 -57.07
CA ALA A 742 42.78 17.31 -56.44
C ALA A 742 43.92 17.65 -57.42
N PHE A 743 43.73 17.37 -58.72
CA PHE A 743 44.72 17.63 -59.77
C PHE A 743 44.84 19.12 -60.15
N TYR A 744 44.00 19.99 -59.57
CA TYR A 744 44.00 21.42 -59.82
C TYR A 744 44.21 22.23 -58.53
N GLY A 745 45.16 23.15 -58.57
CA GLY A 745 45.14 24.31 -57.68
C GLY A 745 44.10 25.34 -58.14
N SER A 746 43.67 26.21 -57.23
CA SER A 746 42.66 27.25 -57.45
C SER A 746 43.22 28.63 -57.11
N TYR A 747 43.04 29.60 -58.00
CA TYR A 747 43.46 30.99 -57.75
C TYR A 747 42.30 31.94 -58.03
N ARG A 748 41.90 32.71 -57.01
CA ARG A 748 40.81 33.70 -57.09
C ARG A 748 41.32 35.12 -56.85
N TRP A 749 40.93 36.04 -57.71
CA TRP A 749 41.24 37.47 -57.59
C TRP A 749 40.04 38.33 -58.02
N GLY A 750 40.06 39.61 -57.68
CA GLY A 750 39.01 40.55 -58.04
C GLY A 750 39.52 41.94 -58.39
N TYR A 751 38.72 42.65 -59.19
CA TYR A 751 38.93 44.05 -59.53
C TYR A 751 37.58 44.77 -59.55
N TYR A 752 37.39 45.73 -58.63
CA TYR A 752 36.07 46.34 -58.33
C TYR A 752 34.99 45.28 -58.04
N HIS A 753 33.96 45.17 -58.88
CA HIS A 753 32.81 44.30 -58.70
C HIS A 753 32.95 42.95 -59.43
N GLU A 754 33.99 42.75 -60.24
CA GLU A 754 34.24 41.50 -60.94
C GLU A 754 35.23 40.63 -60.15
N THR A 755 34.91 39.34 -59.96
CA THR A 755 35.85 38.34 -59.44
C THR A 755 36.00 37.19 -60.42
N LYS A 756 37.24 36.76 -60.64
CA LYS A 756 37.58 35.60 -61.47
C LYS A 756 38.24 34.54 -60.61
N THR A 757 38.02 33.28 -60.97
CA THR A 757 38.75 32.13 -60.43
C THR A 757 39.28 31.34 -61.61
N ALA A 758 40.56 31.00 -61.59
CA ALA A 758 41.19 30.12 -62.55
C ALA A 758 41.74 28.88 -61.86
N ARG A 759 41.78 27.76 -62.59
CA ARG A 759 42.43 26.53 -62.17
C ARG A 759 43.79 26.41 -62.87
N PHE A 760 44.77 25.86 -62.16
CA PHE A 760 46.10 25.55 -62.67
C PHE A 760 46.47 24.14 -62.19
N ASP A 761 47.42 23.47 -62.84
CA ASP A 761 47.81 22.11 -62.44
C ASP A 761 48.41 22.09 -61.03
N ALA A 762 47.95 21.17 -60.18
CA ALA A 762 48.36 21.08 -58.78
C ALA A 762 49.86 20.81 -58.61
N ALA A 763 50.42 21.18 -57.45
CA ALA A 763 51.85 21.10 -57.17
C ALA A 763 52.42 19.71 -57.44
N PHE A 764 51.72 18.63 -57.08
CA PHE A 764 52.21 17.28 -57.40
C PHE A 764 52.32 17.00 -58.89
N ILE A 765 51.42 17.52 -59.74
CA ILE A 765 51.51 17.38 -61.20
C ILE A 765 52.69 18.16 -61.75
N ARG A 766 52.92 19.39 -61.27
CA ARG A 766 54.10 20.19 -61.65
C ARG A 766 55.39 19.48 -61.23
N THR A 767 55.43 18.88 -60.04
CA THR A 767 56.55 18.06 -59.55
C THR A 767 56.76 16.81 -60.40
N LEU A 768 55.71 16.01 -60.68
CA LEU A 768 55.82 14.79 -61.49
C LEU A 768 56.27 15.08 -62.93
N ASN A 769 55.94 16.23 -63.50
CA ASN A 769 56.42 16.62 -64.83
C ASN A 769 57.91 16.99 -64.88
N GLN A 770 58.51 17.37 -63.74
CA GLN A 770 59.90 17.80 -63.65
C GLN A 770 60.82 16.72 -63.04
N ALA A 771 60.30 15.91 -62.13
CA ALA A 771 61.05 14.89 -61.40
C ALA A 771 61.41 13.68 -62.29
N ALA A 772 62.55 13.05 -62.01
CA ALA A 772 62.98 11.85 -62.70
C ALA A 772 62.37 10.60 -62.05
N TRP A 773 61.19 10.18 -62.52
CA TRP A 773 60.44 9.04 -61.94
C TRP A 773 59.91 8.04 -62.98
N VAL A 774 60.02 8.32 -64.28
CA VAL A 774 59.57 7.41 -65.34
C VAL A 774 60.78 6.63 -65.87
N PRO A 775 60.75 5.28 -65.96
CA PRO A 775 61.87 4.52 -66.49
C PRO A 775 61.99 4.72 -68.00
N ASN A 776 63.21 4.98 -68.49
CA ASN A 776 63.52 4.95 -69.91
C ASN A 776 63.76 3.50 -70.40
N ALA A 777 64.07 3.33 -71.69
CA ALA A 777 64.36 2.02 -72.28
C ALA A 777 65.57 1.28 -71.66
N ASP A 778 66.46 1.99 -70.94
CA ASP A 778 67.60 1.42 -70.20
C ASP A 778 67.28 1.14 -68.72
N GLY A 779 66.01 1.30 -68.31
CA GLY A 779 65.56 1.15 -66.92
C GLY A 779 65.94 2.31 -65.99
N LYS A 780 66.53 3.39 -66.51
CA LYS A 780 66.92 4.57 -65.73
C LYS A 780 65.74 5.54 -65.59
N LEU A 781 65.48 6.01 -64.37
CA LEU A 781 64.46 7.03 -64.10
C LEU A 781 64.85 8.37 -64.74
N VAL A 782 63.90 8.97 -65.45
CA VAL A 782 64.00 10.26 -66.16
C VAL A 782 62.66 11.00 -66.09
N PRO A 783 62.62 12.32 -66.40
CA PRO A 783 61.35 13.05 -66.48
C PRO A 783 60.44 12.53 -67.61
N PRO A 784 59.10 12.58 -67.44
CA PRO A 784 58.14 12.05 -68.42
C PRO A 784 58.38 12.53 -69.86
N ALA A 785 58.76 13.79 -70.04
CA ALA A 785 58.98 14.44 -71.35
C ALA A 785 60.10 13.79 -72.20
N LEU A 786 60.92 12.91 -71.61
CA LEU A 786 61.95 12.15 -72.33
C LEU A 786 61.49 10.74 -72.77
N VAL A 787 60.33 10.28 -72.32
CA VAL A 787 59.84 8.90 -72.49
C VAL A 787 58.55 8.86 -73.32
N MET A 788 58.48 7.91 -74.24
CA MET A 788 57.28 7.58 -75.01
C MET A 788 56.36 6.71 -74.15
N PHE A 789 55.12 7.14 -73.86
CA PHE A 789 54.21 6.37 -72.98
C PHE A 789 54.03 4.90 -73.40
N ASP A 790 53.86 4.64 -74.69
CA ASP A 790 53.69 3.29 -75.25
C ASP A 790 54.84 2.32 -74.93
N THR A 791 56.04 2.84 -74.63
CA THR A 791 57.21 2.01 -74.28
C THR A 791 57.18 1.46 -72.85
N LEU A 792 56.26 1.94 -72.00
CA LEU A 792 56.17 1.57 -70.59
C LEU A 792 55.29 0.34 -70.33
N GLY A 793 54.41 -0.03 -71.26
CA GLY A 793 53.44 -1.11 -71.06
C GLY A 793 52.41 -0.86 -69.95
N TRP A 794 52.22 0.41 -69.55
CA TRP A 794 51.23 0.81 -68.54
C TRP A 794 49.84 0.96 -69.16
N LYS A 795 48.79 0.77 -68.37
CA LYS A 795 47.41 1.02 -68.82
C LYS A 795 47.23 2.53 -69.08
N PRO A 796 46.82 2.97 -70.28
CA PRO A 796 46.58 4.39 -70.55
C PRO A 796 45.40 4.91 -69.72
N ASN A 797 45.56 6.09 -69.14
CA ASN A 797 44.48 6.88 -68.56
C ASN A 797 44.42 8.21 -69.34
N PRO A 798 43.33 8.48 -70.10
CA PRO A 798 43.24 9.67 -70.95
C PRO A 798 43.43 10.99 -70.18
N PHE A 799 42.89 11.11 -68.96
CA PHE A 799 43.03 12.33 -68.16
C PHE A 799 44.47 12.52 -67.70
N LEU A 800 45.12 11.49 -67.13
CA LEU A 800 46.52 11.60 -66.69
C LEU A 800 47.47 11.89 -67.85
N LEU A 801 47.19 11.39 -69.06
CA LEU A 801 47.95 11.71 -70.27
C LEU A 801 47.79 13.17 -70.74
N THR A 802 46.75 13.89 -70.31
CA THR A 802 46.67 15.36 -70.50
C THR A 802 47.43 16.17 -69.44
N LYS A 803 47.84 15.53 -68.34
CA LYS A 803 48.49 16.18 -67.18
C LYS A 803 49.96 15.88 -67.04
N ILE A 804 50.36 14.65 -67.34
CA ILE A 804 51.74 14.21 -67.33
C ILE A 804 52.27 14.29 -68.77
N ALA A 805 53.18 15.23 -69.00
CA ALA A 805 53.73 15.57 -70.31
C ALA A 805 54.77 14.53 -70.76
N PHE A 806 54.31 13.39 -71.27
CA PHE A 806 55.15 12.41 -71.95
C PHE A 806 55.67 12.94 -73.29
N LYS A 807 56.72 12.31 -73.82
CA LYS A 807 57.22 12.60 -75.16
C LYS A 807 56.13 12.25 -76.20
N PRO A 808 55.76 13.17 -77.11
CA PRO A 808 54.75 12.89 -78.14
C PRO A 808 55.27 11.92 -79.20
N PRO A 809 54.42 11.07 -79.79
CA PRO A 809 54.83 10.18 -80.87
C PRO A 809 55.18 10.99 -82.11
N ILE A 810 56.30 10.65 -82.74
CA ILE A 810 56.91 11.40 -83.86
C ILE A 810 55.94 11.61 -85.05
N ILE A 811 54.92 10.74 -85.18
CA ILE A 811 53.91 10.78 -86.24
C ILE A 811 53.01 12.03 -86.12
N ASP A 812 52.59 12.42 -84.92
CA ASP A 812 51.68 13.56 -84.73
C ASP A 812 52.35 14.90 -85.04
N GLN A 813 53.66 14.99 -84.81
CA GLN A 813 54.43 16.20 -85.09
C GLN A 813 54.69 16.36 -86.60
N LEU A 814 54.97 15.25 -87.31
CA LEU A 814 55.08 15.23 -88.77
C LEU A 814 53.73 15.51 -89.46
N ALA A 815 52.61 15.03 -88.92
CA ALA A 815 51.27 15.30 -89.43
C ALA A 815 50.92 16.81 -89.37
N LYS A 816 51.22 17.45 -88.23
CA LYS A 816 50.98 18.89 -88.01
C LYS A 816 51.82 19.80 -88.90
N GLU A 817 53.08 19.47 -89.14
CA GLU A 817 53.97 20.26 -90.01
C GLU A 817 53.65 20.11 -91.50
N ALA A 818 53.03 18.99 -91.92
CA ALA A 818 52.58 18.75 -93.29
C ALA A 818 51.14 19.23 -93.57
N GLY A 819 50.36 19.59 -92.54
CA GLY A 819 48.96 20.00 -92.69
C GLY A 819 48.00 18.85 -93.04
N ILE A 820 48.34 17.61 -92.67
CA ILE A 820 47.58 16.39 -92.99
C ILE A 820 46.92 15.85 -91.71
N ASP A 821 45.67 15.42 -91.80
CA ASP A 821 44.96 14.76 -90.70
C ASP A 821 45.69 13.45 -90.29
N PRO A 822 46.06 13.26 -89.01
CA PRO A 822 46.71 12.03 -88.53
C PRO A 822 45.96 10.74 -88.90
N ALA A 823 44.63 10.77 -88.99
CA ALA A 823 43.82 9.62 -89.38
C ALA A 823 44.08 9.15 -90.83
N ILE A 824 44.45 10.07 -91.73
CA ILE A 824 44.77 9.77 -93.13
C ILE A 824 46.15 9.10 -93.23
N LEU A 825 47.10 9.49 -92.38
CA LEU A 825 48.45 8.91 -92.35
C LEU A 825 48.45 7.47 -91.82
N ASP A 826 47.60 7.14 -90.84
CA ASP A 826 47.49 5.76 -90.33
C ASP A 826 46.74 4.84 -91.33
N LEU A 827 45.86 5.41 -92.15
CA LEU A 827 45.27 4.75 -93.33
C LEU A 827 46.34 4.43 -94.41
N LEU A 828 47.17 5.42 -94.76
CA LEU A 828 48.27 5.26 -95.73
C LEU A 828 49.37 4.30 -95.24
N ARG A 829 49.54 4.15 -93.91
CA ARG A 829 50.46 3.18 -93.31
C ARG A 829 49.95 1.74 -93.39
N ARG A 830 48.64 1.54 -93.49
CA ARG A 830 48.00 0.21 -93.53
C ARG A 830 47.85 -0.39 -94.92
N ASP A 831 47.76 0.42 -95.99
CA ASP A 831 47.62 -0.10 -97.36
C ASP A 831 48.45 0.68 -98.41
N PRO A 832 49.61 0.14 -98.84
CA PRO A 832 50.45 0.76 -99.86
C PRO A 832 49.83 0.84 -101.27
N ALA A 833 48.75 0.10 -101.55
CA ALA A 833 48.16 0.06 -102.90
C ALA A 833 47.48 1.38 -103.30
N ILE A 834 46.92 2.11 -102.33
CA ILE A 834 46.14 3.34 -102.53
C ILE A 834 46.98 4.46 -103.16
N VAL A 835 48.30 4.48 -102.89
CA VAL A 835 49.23 5.51 -103.41
C VAL A 835 49.38 5.42 -104.94
N ALA A 836 49.30 4.23 -105.52
CA ALA A 836 49.39 4.04 -106.98
C ALA A 836 48.13 4.52 -107.71
N GLU A 837 46.95 4.43 -107.06
CA GLU A 837 45.68 4.82 -107.68
C GLU A 837 45.44 6.34 -107.66
N LEU A 838 45.86 7.04 -106.59
CA LEU A 838 45.73 8.51 -106.52
C LEU A 838 46.53 9.24 -107.63
N VAL A 839 47.74 8.77 -107.92
CA VAL A 839 48.61 9.35 -108.97
C VAL A 839 48.00 9.17 -110.37
N SER A 840 47.27 8.07 -110.59
CA SER A 840 46.55 7.80 -111.84
C SER A 840 45.32 8.71 -112.02
N ARG A 841 44.61 9.04 -110.93
CA ARG A 841 43.36 9.83 -110.99
C ARG A 841 43.57 11.35 -111.10
N LEU A 842 44.69 11.90 -110.62
CA LEU A 842 45.01 13.33 -110.72
C LEU A 842 45.51 13.79 -112.10
N SER A 843 45.68 12.86 -113.05
CA SER A 843 46.24 13.13 -114.38
C SER A 843 45.19 13.22 -115.51
N ALA A 844 43.89 13.11 -115.20
CA ALA A 844 42.81 13.10 -116.18
C ALA A 844 41.62 13.99 -115.76
N SER A 845 40.97 14.61 -116.74
CA SER A 845 39.75 15.44 -116.63
C SER A 845 39.94 16.86 -116.05
N SER A 846 40.47 17.74 -116.89
CA SER A 846 40.06 19.17 -116.91
C SER A 846 38.85 19.36 -117.83
N LEU A 847 38.12 20.48 -117.64
CA LEU A 847 37.07 21.06 -118.51
C LEU A 847 35.67 20.39 -118.51
N GLN A 848 34.69 20.99 -117.81
CA GLN A 848 33.65 21.85 -118.44
C GLN A 848 32.64 22.42 -117.41
N GLU A 849 32.36 23.73 -117.52
CA GLU A 849 31.17 24.44 -117.00
C GLU A 849 30.16 24.63 -118.17
N PRO A 850 29.03 25.39 -118.05
CA PRO A 850 28.14 25.72 -116.92
C PRO A 850 26.64 25.44 -117.25
N GLU A 851 25.71 25.75 -116.33
CA GLU A 851 24.55 26.68 -116.51
C GLU A 851 23.35 26.41 -115.55
N SER A 852 22.46 27.39 -115.45
CA SER A 852 21.43 27.54 -114.39
C SER A 852 20.00 27.17 -114.83
N SER A 853 19.11 26.79 -113.89
CA SER A 853 17.85 27.55 -113.58
C SER A 853 16.81 26.80 -112.69
N THR A 854 16.19 27.56 -111.77
CA THR A 854 14.79 27.49 -111.24
C THR A 854 14.11 26.17 -110.75
N ILE A 855 13.89 26.08 -109.42
CA ILE A 855 12.58 26.03 -108.67
C ILE A 855 11.35 25.49 -109.44
N PRO A 856 10.49 24.55 -108.93
CA PRO A 856 9.91 24.50 -107.55
C PRO A 856 9.76 23.12 -106.84
N GLU A 857 9.18 23.17 -105.62
CA GLU A 857 8.56 22.11 -104.77
C GLU A 857 7.37 21.37 -105.47
N PRO A 858 6.64 20.37 -104.87
CA PRO A 858 6.61 19.89 -103.45
C PRO A 858 6.43 18.36 -103.22
N GLU A 859 6.12 18.01 -101.95
CA GLU A 859 5.46 16.79 -101.40
C GLU A 859 6.27 15.54 -100.96
N ALA A 860 6.24 15.34 -99.62
CA ALA A 860 5.76 14.18 -98.86
C ALA A 860 6.50 12.79 -98.83
N ASP A 861 6.52 12.27 -97.60
CA ASP A 861 6.48 10.86 -97.13
C ASP A 861 7.69 9.89 -97.28
N GLU A 862 8.33 9.63 -96.12
CA GLU A 862 8.56 8.30 -95.49
C GLU A 862 9.41 7.18 -96.18
N PRO A 863 9.73 6.04 -95.51
CA PRO A 863 9.99 5.76 -94.08
C PRO A 863 11.22 4.83 -93.82
N SER A 864 11.32 4.26 -92.61
CA SER A 864 12.04 3.00 -92.24
C SER A 864 13.59 3.03 -92.27
N ASP A 865 14.34 2.25 -91.50
CA ASP A 865 14.13 1.28 -90.39
C ASP A 865 15.36 1.43 -89.45
N GLY A 866 15.49 0.91 -88.23
CA GLY A 866 14.76 -0.08 -87.43
C GLY A 866 15.79 -0.74 -86.47
N ASP A 867 15.40 -1.51 -85.44
CA ASP A 867 16.32 -2.49 -84.82
C ASP A 867 15.62 -3.59 -83.98
N VAL A 868 16.33 -4.69 -83.70
CA VAL A 868 15.74 -6.05 -83.51
C VAL A 868 16.36 -6.85 -82.33
N TYR A 869 15.53 -7.19 -81.31
CA TYR A 869 15.55 -8.38 -80.39
C TYR A 869 16.82 -8.66 -79.53
N ASP A 870 16.89 -9.60 -78.56
CA ASP A 870 16.09 -10.78 -78.11
C ASP A 870 16.36 -11.10 -76.61
N ASP A 871 15.82 -12.14 -75.95
CA ASP A 871 14.50 -12.26 -75.29
C ASP A 871 14.66 -12.94 -73.89
N ALA A 872 13.92 -12.50 -72.85
CA ALA A 872 13.83 -13.21 -71.55
C ALA A 872 12.56 -12.85 -70.71
N LYS A 873 11.42 -13.41 -71.14
CA LYS A 873 10.09 -13.55 -70.48
C LYS A 873 10.08 -14.11 -69.04
N ASP A 874 9.00 -14.12 -68.24
CA ASP A 874 7.69 -13.43 -68.14
C ASP A 874 7.03 -13.87 -66.80
N LEU A 875 6.07 -13.12 -66.25
CA LEU A 875 4.65 -13.55 -66.02
C LEU A 875 3.90 -12.85 -64.86
N TYR A 876 2.74 -12.24 -65.20
CA TYR A 876 1.63 -11.69 -64.38
C TYR A 876 1.99 -10.49 -63.46
N GLY A 877 1.36 -9.30 -63.51
CA GLY A 877 0.01 -8.87 -63.99
C GLY A 877 -0.89 -8.61 -62.77
N ASP A 878 -1.62 -7.49 -62.58
CA ASP A 878 -1.93 -6.30 -63.41
C ASP A 878 -2.14 -5.04 -62.52
N ASP A 879 -2.61 -3.93 -63.12
CA ASP A 879 -3.23 -2.71 -62.54
C ASP A 879 -2.34 -1.52 -62.08
N MET A 880 -2.04 -0.68 -63.07
CA MET A 880 -1.80 0.79 -62.96
C MET A 880 -3.16 1.53 -63.11
N PRO A 881 -3.30 2.86 -62.84
CA PRO A 881 -3.03 3.84 -63.91
C PRO A 881 -2.61 5.30 -63.51
N ASP A 882 -1.79 5.87 -64.40
CA ASP A 882 -1.80 7.23 -64.99
C ASP A 882 -1.50 8.56 -64.25
N ILE A 883 -0.80 9.38 -65.05
CA ILE A 883 -0.23 10.73 -64.83
C ILE A 883 -0.63 11.58 -66.06
N PRO A 884 -0.69 12.94 -66.02
CA PRO A 884 0.34 13.70 -66.75
C PRO A 884 0.76 15.05 -66.08
N PRO A 885 0.69 16.30 -66.63
CA PRO A 885 1.83 17.23 -66.50
C PRO A 885 1.42 18.66 -66.01
N GLY A 886 2.21 19.74 -66.01
CA GLY A 886 3.44 20.15 -66.69
C GLY A 886 3.69 21.66 -66.44
N THR A 887 4.85 22.18 -66.83
CA THR A 887 5.36 23.54 -66.54
C THR A 887 4.75 24.65 -67.42
N PRO A 888 4.93 25.96 -67.10
CA PRO A 888 6.13 26.67 -67.61
C PRO A 888 6.75 27.75 -66.69
N ASP A 889 7.99 28.09 -67.08
CA ASP A 889 8.79 29.33 -66.90
C ASP A 889 8.03 30.63 -67.33
N PRO A 890 8.59 31.88 -67.30
CA PRO A 890 9.93 32.32 -66.87
C PRO A 890 9.98 33.68 -66.08
N ASP A 891 11.21 34.19 -65.96
CA ASP A 891 11.62 35.61 -65.84
C ASP A 891 11.39 36.39 -64.53
N GLY A 892 12.50 36.87 -63.97
CA GLY A 892 12.53 37.86 -62.90
C GLY A 892 12.64 39.30 -63.42
N GLY A 893 12.42 40.29 -62.53
CA GLY A 893 12.58 41.70 -62.88
C GLY A 893 12.07 42.68 -61.81
N ASP A 894 12.95 42.99 -60.85
CA ASP A 894 13.06 44.25 -60.08
C ASP A 894 11.82 44.93 -59.45
N GLY A 895 11.87 45.15 -58.13
CA GLY A 895 10.83 45.93 -57.42
C GLY A 895 11.01 46.18 -55.92
N GLN A 896 12.15 46.77 -55.52
CA GLN A 896 12.38 47.59 -54.29
C GLN A 896 11.58 47.33 -52.98
N GLY A 897 12.29 47.30 -51.83
CA GLY A 897 11.79 48.03 -50.64
C GLY A 897 11.65 47.30 -49.29
N ASN A 898 12.77 46.89 -48.70
CA ASN A 898 13.14 47.07 -47.28
C ASN A 898 12.08 47.03 -46.13
N GLY A 899 12.34 46.18 -45.12
CA GLY A 899 11.99 46.46 -43.71
C GLY A 899 10.83 45.67 -43.09
N GLY A 900 11.14 44.67 -42.24
CA GLY A 900 10.14 43.89 -41.50
C GLY A 900 9.82 44.42 -40.09
N ARG A 901 8.96 43.72 -39.33
CA ARG A 901 8.82 43.91 -37.87
C ARG A 901 8.17 42.73 -37.14
N ARG A 902 8.59 42.55 -35.88
CA ARG A 902 7.86 41.81 -34.83
C ARG A 902 6.93 42.75 -34.06
N GLY A 903 5.81 42.21 -33.57
CA GLY A 903 5.26 42.47 -32.23
C GLY A 903 4.32 43.68 -32.04
N GLY A 904 3.31 43.50 -31.19
CA GLY A 904 2.45 44.55 -30.65
C GLY A 904 1.03 44.07 -30.29
N HIS A 905 0.70 44.00 -29.00
CA HIS A 905 -0.67 43.83 -28.48
C HIS A 905 -1.32 45.21 -28.26
N ASP A 906 -2.67 45.27 -28.35
CA ASP A 906 -3.63 45.86 -27.40
C ASP A 906 -5.03 45.93 -28.07
N HIS A 907 -6.12 45.41 -27.50
CA HIS A 907 -7.05 46.06 -26.54
C HIS A 907 -7.65 47.39 -27.09
N THR A 908 -8.96 47.67 -27.14
CA THR A 908 -10.18 47.20 -26.43
C THR A 908 -11.46 47.44 -27.26
N GLY A 909 -12.62 46.84 -26.93
CA GLY A 909 -13.93 47.34 -27.44
C GLY A 909 -15.17 46.48 -27.13
N THR A 910 -16.00 46.90 -26.17
CA THR A 910 -17.24 46.25 -25.66
C THR A 910 -18.46 46.34 -26.58
N GLY A 911 -19.39 45.37 -26.52
CA GLY A 911 -20.77 45.52 -27.05
C GLY A 911 -21.71 44.30 -26.92
N THR A 912 -22.52 44.25 -25.85
CA THR A 912 -23.79 43.48 -25.72
C THR A 912 -24.98 44.30 -26.29
N PRO A 913 -26.27 43.83 -26.41
CA PRO A 913 -26.93 42.71 -25.69
C PRO A 913 -27.99 41.85 -26.45
N SER A 914 -28.62 40.93 -25.69
CA SER A 914 -30.03 40.42 -25.77
C SER A 914 -30.37 39.13 -26.55
N GLY A 915 -31.10 38.22 -25.87
CA GLY A 915 -31.83 37.08 -26.45
C GLY A 915 -32.21 35.98 -25.45
N ASN A 916 -33.43 36.00 -24.89
CA ASN A 916 -33.96 34.99 -23.95
C ASN A 916 -34.38 33.67 -24.64
N GLY A 917 -34.38 32.55 -23.89
CA GLY A 917 -35.11 31.33 -24.27
C GLY A 917 -34.98 30.17 -23.28
N GLN A 918 -36.00 29.94 -22.44
CA GLN A 918 -36.12 28.75 -21.59
C GLN A 918 -36.79 27.58 -22.37
N GLY A 919 -36.48 26.34 -22.01
CA GLY A 919 -37.21 25.16 -22.51
C GLY A 919 -36.78 23.87 -21.79
N SER A 920 -37.71 23.25 -21.07
CA SER A 920 -37.46 22.08 -20.19
C SER A 920 -38.07 20.78 -20.71
N GLY A 921 -37.41 19.66 -20.42
CA GLY A 921 -38.08 18.41 -20.02
C GLY A 921 -38.38 17.38 -21.11
N GLY A 922 -38.41 16.11 -20.70
CA GLY A 922 -38.78 14.95 -21.51
C GLY A 922 -38.06 13.69 -21.05
N ALA A 923 -38.77 12.79 -20.35
CA ALA A 923 -38.23 11.55 -19.77
C ALA A 923 -38.93 10.29 -20.34
N HIS A 924 -38.64 9.14 -19.73
CA HIS A 924 -39.02 7.76 -20.09
C HIS A 924 -38.09 7.08 -21.12
N GLY A 925 -37.71 5.80 -20.98
CA GLY A 925 -38.01 4.82 -19.92
C GLY A 925 -38.19 3.41 -20.51
N GLY A 926 -37.53 2.39 -19.95
CA GLY A 926 -37.66 1.01 -20.44
C GLY A 926 -36.83 -0.01 -19.64
N SER A 927 -37.47 -1.09 -19.22
CA SER A 927 -36.94 -2.18 -18.38
C SER A 927 -36.59 -3.45 -19.18
N GLY A 928 -35.80 -4.37 -18.59
CA GLY A 928 -35.60 -5.72 -19.12
C GLY A 928 -34.65 -6.58 -18.25
N GLU A 929 -35.11 -7.76 -17.84
CA GLU A 929 -34.36 -8.74 -17.01
C GLU A 929 -33.75 -9.90 -17.84
N HIS A 930 -33.10 -10.86 -17.12
CA HIS A 930 -32.45 -12.12 -17.52
C HIS A 930 -30.92 -12.03 -17.70
N GLY A 931 -30.11 -13.01 -17.27
CA GLY A 931 -30.36 -14.27 -16.55
C GLY A 931 -29.01 -14.92 -16.14
N GLY A 932 -29.01 -15.87 -15.18
CA GLY A 932 -27.79 -16.21 -14.43
C GLY A 932 -27.01 -17.48 -14.84
N SER A 933 -25.80 -17.60 -14.28
CA SER A 933 -25.06 -18.83 -13.93
C SER A 933 -23.95 -18.45 -12.91
N GLY A 934 -23.42 -19.28 -12.02
CA GLY A 934 -23.66 -20.70 -11.74
C GLY A 934 -22.35 -21.41 -11.35
N GLY A 935 -22.02 -21.50 -10.06
CA GLY A 935 -20.79 -22.17 -9.59
C GLY A 935 -20.80 -22.52 -8.10
N ARG A 936 -20.63 -23.80 -7.75
CA ARG A 936 -20.53 -24.33 -6.38
C ARG A 936 -19.11 -24.82 -6.10
N GLY A 937 -18.64 -24.68 -4.86
CA GLY A 937 -17.47 -25.36 -4.31
C GLY A 937 -17.67 -25.61 -2.82
N SER A 938 -17.39 -26.83 -2.34
CA SER A 938 -17.66 -27.30 -0.97
C SER A 938 -16.37 -27.61 -0.22
N GLY A 939 -16.36 -27.45 1.11
CA GLY A 939 -15.23 -27.80 1.98
C GLY A 939 -15.62 -27.77 3.45
N ASN A 940 -15.96 -28.93 4.01
CA ASN A 940 -16.42 -29.10 5.41
C ASN A 940 -15.27 -29.58 6.31
N GLY A 941 -15.23 -29.20 7.60
CA GLY A 941 -14.09 -29.48 8.47
C GLY A 941 -14.28 -29.18 9.96
N GLY A 942 -15.33 -29.71 10.58
CA GLY A 942 -15.60 -29.54 12.01
C GLY A 942 -14.71 -30.40 12.94
N GLY A 943 -13.88 -29.77 13.76
CA GLY A 943 -13.11 -30.43 14.83
C GLY A 943 -13.91 -30.56 16.13
N LYS A 944 -14.04 -31.79 16.65
CA LYS A 944 -14.74 -32.09 17.93
C LYS A 944 -14.00 -31.51 19.14
N ARG A 945 -14.73 -30.98 20.13
CA ARG A 945 -14.22 -30.66 21.48
C ARG A 945 -14.54 -31.80 22.46
N THR A 946 -13.57 -32.13 23.30
CA THR A 946 -13.65 -33.19 24.32
C THR A 946 -14.35 -32.67 25.61
N PRO A 947 -15.11 -33.49 26.36
CA PRO A 947 -15.66 -33.08 27.65
C PRO A 947 -14.54 -32.92 28.69
N GLY A 948 -14.46 -31.77 29.37
CA GLY A 948 -13.41 -31.55 30.38
C GLY A 948 -13.04 -30.10 30.70
N GLN A 949 -13.99 -29.16 30.75
CA GLN A 949 -13.77 -27.84 31.33
C GLN A 949 -14.93 -27.46 32.26
N ALA A 950 -14.64 -27.34 33.55
CA ALA A 950 -15.57 -26.81 34.54
C ALA A 950 -15.65 -25.28 34.43
N GLY A 951 -16.86 -24.72 34.40
CA GLY A 951 -17.08 -23.27 34.49
C GLY A 951 -18.29 -22.75 33.70
N ALA A 952 -18.55 -23.31 32.52
CA ALA A 952 -19.73 -22.96 31.73
C ALA A 952 -20.86 -23.96 31.98
N ARG A 953 -22.02 -23.50 32.48
CA ARG A 953 -23.26 -24.25 32.28
C ARG A 953 -23.59 -24.16 30.77
N PRO A 954 -23.66 -25.28 30.03
CA PRO A 954 -24.06 -25.23 28.63
C PRO A 954 -25.49 -24.71 28.52
N PHE A 955 -25.82 -24.10 27.38
CA PHE A 955 -27.20 -23.78 27.03
C PHE A 955 -28.00 -25.08 26.90
N ILE A 956 -28.82 -25.40 27.90
CA ILE A 956 -29.64 -26.62 27.90
C ILE A 956 -30.93 -26.32 27.13
N SER A 957 -31.04 -26.93 25.96
CA SER A 957 -32.35 -27.09 25.32
C SER A 957 -33.12 -28.21 26.02
N TYR A 958 -34.43 -27.99 26.18
CA TYR A 958 -35.36 -28.97 26.74
C TYR A 958 -36.11 -29.76 25.66
N VAL A 959 -35.88 -29.43 24.38
CA VAL A 959 -36.42 -30.15 23.22
C VAL A 959 -35.37 -30.12 22.10
N GLY A 960 -34.74 -31.24 21.81
CA GLY A 960 -33.73 -31.37 20.75
C GLY A 960 -34.29 -32.01 19.48
N ALA A 961 -33.75 -31.62 18.32
CA ALA A 961 -34.03 -32.25 17.04
C ALA A 961 -32.71 -32.74 16.43
N HIS A 962 -32.38 -34.01 16.69
CA HIS A 962 -31.16 -34.65 16.21
C HIS A 962 -31.53 -35.90 15.42
N PRO A 963 -31.28 -35.96 14.09
CA PRO A 963 -31.69 -37.11 13.27
C PRO A 963 -30.84 -38.37 13.48
N ASP A 964 -29.65 -38.25 14.08
CA ASP A 964 -28.74 -39.35 14.40
C ASP A 964 -28.53 -39.46 15.92
N ASP A 965 -29.16 -40.46 16.55
CA ASP A 965 -29.19 -40.67 18.01
C ASP A 965 -27.88 -41.28 18.59
N ASN A 966 -26.73 -40.90 18.03
CA ASN A 966 -25.39 -41.38 18.37
C ASN A 966 -24.54 -40.25 19.01
N GLY A 967 -25.11 -39.57 20.00
CA GLY A 967 -24.35 -38.69 20.89
C GLY A 967 -23.37 -39.50 21.76
N LEU A 968 -22.34 -38.84 22.28
CA LEU A 968 -21.56 -39.39 23.39
C LEU A 968 -22.45 -39.46 24.63
N ASP A 969 -22.37 -40.55 25.41
CA ASP A 969 -23.12 -40.66 26.66
C ASP A 969 -22.82 -39.45 27.57
N PRO A 970 -23.84 -38.80 28.14
CA PRO A 970 -23.62 -37.55 28.87
C PRO A 970 -22.98 -37.73 30.26
N ASP A 971 -22.68 -38.95 30.72
CA ASP A 971 -21.80 -39.24 31.87
C ASP A 971 -20.38 -39.66 31.39
N GLY A 972 -20.14 -39.76 30.08
CA GLY A 972 -18.89 -40.18 29.46
C GLY A 972 -18.68 -41.71 29.43
N LEU A 973 -19.73 -42.48 29.69
CA LEU A 973 -19.70 -43.93 29.86
C LEU A 973 -19.81 -44.68 28.54
N ASP A 974 -19.31 -45.92 28.49
CA ASP A 974 -19.68 -46.83 27.40
C ASP A 974 -21.08 -47.43 27.59
N GLN A 975 -21.62 -48.05 26.53
CA GLN A 975 -22.97 -48.61 26.54
C GLN A 975 -23.16 -49.72 27.59
N ALA A 976 -22.12 -50.51 27.88
CA ALA A 976 -22.19 -51.58 28.88
C ALA A 976 -22.15 -51.01 30.30
N GLU A 977 -21.32 -50.00 30.56
CA GLU A 977 -21.29 -49.25 31.82
C GLU A 977 -22.63 -48.54 32.07
N ARG A 978 -23.20 -47.90 31.04
CA ARG A 978 -24.52 -47.24 31.13
C ARG A 978 -25.61 -48.21 31.57
N MET A 979 -25.68 -49.39 30.93
CA MET A 979 -26.64 -50.45 31.28
C MET A 979 -26.41 -51.03 32.69
N GLN A 980 -25.16 -51.10 33.17
CA GLN A 980 -24.88 -51.53 34.54
C GLN A 980 -25.39 -50.51 35.57
N ILE A 981 -25.19 -49.21 35.35
CA ILE A 981 -25.64 -48.16 36.25
C ILE A 981 -27.17 -48.08 36.30
N GLU A 982 -27.86 -48.20 35.16
CA GLU A 982 -29.33 -48.30 35.14
C GLU A 982 -29.82 -49.58 35.83
N GLY A 983 -29.16 -50.72 35.63
CA GLY A 983 -29.44 -51.96 36.34
C GLY A 983 -29.29 -51.85 37.86
N HIS A 984 -28.31 -51.08 38.34
CA HIS A 984 -28.08 -50.75 39.75
C HIS A 984 -29.17 -49.80 40.29
N GLY A 985 -29.48 -48.71 39.58
CA GLY A 985 -30.53 -47.77 39.98
C GLY A 985 -31.91 -48.42 40.08
N ILE A 986 -32.25 -49.30 39.14
CA ILE A 986 -33.46 -50.14 39.22
C ILE A 986 -33.42 -51.06 40.44
N GLY A 987 -32.26 -51.64 40.78
CA GLY A 987 -32.09 -52.45 41.99
C GLY A 987 -32.37 -51.66 43.28
N ILE A 988 -31.87 -50.42 43.36
CA ILE A 988 -32.14 -49.49 44.47
C ILE A 988 -33.65 -49.19 44.56
N ILE A 989 -34.31 -48.88 43.44
CA ILE A 989 -35.75 -48.57 43.41
C ILE A 989 -36.59 -49.77 43.86
N ILE A 990 -36.32 -50.98 43.36
CA ILE A 990 -37.05 -52.20 43.78
C ILE A 990 -36.82 -52.50 45.28
N GLY A 991 -35.65 -52.16 45.82
CA GLY A 991 -35.37 -52.24 47.26
C GLY A 991 -36.23 -51.30 48.12
N PHE A 992 -36.59 -50.13 47.59
CA PHE A 992 -37.49 -49.17 48.26
C PHE A 992 -38.99 -49.45 47.99
N GLU A 993 -39.33 -49.92 46.80
CA GLU A 993 -40.71 -50.16 46.34
C GLU A 993 -40.86 -51.56 45.73
N PRO A 994 -40.96 -52.62 46.56
CA PRO A 994 -40.97 -54.02 46.11
C PRO A 994 -42.25 -54.44 45.36
N THR A 995 -43.23 -53.54 45.21
CA THR A 995 -44.43 -53.77 44.37
C THR A 995 -44.16 -53.51 42.89
N LEU A 996 -43.11 -52.75 42.56
CA LEU A 996 -42.66 -52.50 41.18
C LEU A 996 -42.00 -53.74 40.57
N ARG A 997 -42.33 -54.02 39.30
CA ARG A 997 -41.82 -55.15 38.51
C ARG A 997 -41.06 -54.63 37.31
N ARG A 998 -39.96 -55.30 36.95
CA ARG A 998 -39.20 -55.01 35.71
C ARG A 998 -40.04 -55.32 34.48
N THR A 999 -40.04 -54.39 33.55
CA THR A 999 -40.58 -54.57 32.20
C THR A 999 -39.71 -55.59 31.43
N PRO A 1000 -40.30 -56.48 30.60
CA PRO A 1000 -39.53 -57.33 29.69
C PRO A 1000 -38.75 -56.53 28.64
N ASP A 1001 -37.60 -57.05 28.22
CA ASP A 1001 -36.71 -56.39 27.26
C ASP A 1001 -37.45 -56.04 25.94
N GLY A 1002 -37.29 -54.80 25.47
CA GLY A 1002 -37.85 -54.32 24.20
C GLY A 1002 -39.10 -53.44 24.28
N ASN A 1003 -39.54 -53.03 25.47
CA ASN A 1003 -40.59 -52.00 25.61
C ASN A 1003 -39.97 -50.58 25.66
N PRO A 1004 -40.32 -49.66 24.73
CA PRO A 1004 -39.58 -48.41 24.54
C PRO A 1004 -39.99 -47.22 25.44
N GLY A 1005 -40.90 -47.40 26.42
CA GLY A 1005 -41.51 -46.28 27.15
C GLY A 1005 -41.35 -46.21 28.68
N PHE A 1006 -40.97 -47.30 29.35
CA PHE A 1006 -40.79 -47.39 30.82
C PHE A 1006 -40.08 -48.68 31.27
N ASP A 1007 -39.25 -48.59 32.33
CA ASP A 1007 -38.46 -49.71 32.86
C ASP A 1007 -39.17 -50.56 33.92
N LEU A 1008 -40.08 -49.93 34.67
CA LEU A 1008 -40.78 -50.53 35.80
C LEU A 1008 -42.29 -50.27 35.72
N TYR A 1009 -43.07 -51.22 36.23
CA TYR A 1009 -44.52 -51.07 36.35
C TYR A 1009 -45.08 -51.70 37.62
N GLU A 1010 -46.21 -51.18 38.09
CA GLU A 1010 -46.98 -51.72 39.21
C GLU A 1010 -48.28 -52.33 38.69
N VAL A 1011 -48.72 -53.44 39.29
CA VAL A 1011 -50.02 -54.08 38.98
C VAL A 1011 -50.92 -54.12 40.20
N ASP A 1012 -52.23 -53.96 39.97
CA ASP A 1012 -53.24 -54.19 40.99
C ASP A 1012 -53.45 -55.69 41.30
N SER A 1013 -54.34 -55.98 42.24
CA SER A 1013 -54.72 -57.35 42.63
C SER A 1013 -55.43 -58.15 41.54
N SER A 1014 -55.84 -57.53 40.43
CA SER A 1014 -56.38 -58.20 39.23
C SER A 1014 -55.32 -58.49 38.17
N GLY A 1015 -54.08 -58.03 38.37
CA GLY A 1015 -52.97 -58.15 37.43
C GLY A 1015 -52.93 -57.04 36.37
N ARG A 1016 -53.79 -56.01 36.48
CA ARG A 1016 -53.80 -54.87 35.56
C ARG A 1016 -52.69 -53.88 35.94
N GLN A 1017 -51.95 -53.39 34.96
CA GLN A 1017 -50.96 -52.32 35.16
C GLN A 1017 -51.66 -51.01 35.56
N ILE A 1018 -51.21 -50.40 36.66
CA ILE A 1018 -51.80 -49.17 37.25
C ILE A 1018 -50.82 -48.01 37.35
N ARG A 1019 -49.52 -48.27 37.23
CA ARG A 1019 -48.46 -47.26 37.32
C ARG A 1019 -47.27 -47.68 36.47
N TRP A 1020 -46.65 -46.70 35.84
CA TRP A 1020 -45.52 -46.86 34.92
C TRP A 1020 -44.39 -45.93 35.39
N VAL A 1021 -43.17 -46.45 35.43
CA VAL A 1021 -42.01 -45.73 35.95
C VAL A 1021 -40.81 -45.90 35.01
N GLU A 1022 -40.33 -44.78 34.49
CA GLU A 1022 -39.07 -44.66 33.74
C GLU A 1022 -37.94 -44.30 34.71
N VAL A 1023 -36.76 -44.91 34.55
CA VAL A 1023 -35.64 -44.82 35.48
C VAL A 1023 -34.41 -44.22 34.79
N LYS A 1024 -34.06 -42.98 35.14
CA LYS A 1024 -32.81 -42.35 34.70
C LYS A 1024 -31.78 -42.39 35.81
N SER A 1025 -30.77 -43.25 35.66
CA SER A 1025 -29.65 -43.32 36.60
C SER A 1025 -28.48 -42.45 36.14
N MET A 1026 -27.73 -41.86 37.08
CA MET A 1026 -26.57 -41.02 36.80
C MET A 1026 -25.50 -41.10 37.89
N THR A 1027 -24.25 -40.78 37.53
CA THR A 1027 -23.12 -40.74 38.48
C THR A 1027 -23.09 -39.47 39.34
N GLY A 1028 -23.66 -38.37 38.84
CA GLY A 1028 -23.78 -37.08 39.53
C GLY A 1028 -25.20 -36.77 40.04
N SER A 1029 -25.59 -35.49 39.93
CA SER A 1029 -26.93 -34.96 40.28
C SER A 1029 -27.52 -34.06 39.18
N LEU A 1030 -28.83 -33.79 39.24
CA LEU A 1030 -29.55 -32.89 38.33
C LEU A 1030 -29.03 -31.44 38.37
N GLU A 1031 -28.37 -31.03 39.46
CA GLU A 1031 -27.69 -29.73 39.58
C GLU A 1031 -26.47 -29.61 38.63
N ASN A 1032 -25.91 -30.75 38.23
CA ASN A 1032 -24.71 -30.85 37.39
C ASN A 1032 -25.03 -31.13 35.91
N ARG A 1033 -26.13 -31.85 35.61
CA ARG A 1033 -26.61 -32.10 34.24
C ARG A 1033 -28.12 -32.41 34.18
N PRO A 1034 -28.82 -32.11 33.08
CA PRO A 1034 -30.22 -32.48 32.89
C PRO A 1034 -30.41 -33.99 32.62
N VAL A 1035 -31.65 -34.46 32.70
CA VAL A 1035 -32.10 -35.74 32.13
C VAL A 1035 -33.13 -35.50 31.04
N GLY A 1036 -33.01 -36.22 29.92
CA GLY A 1036 -34.00 -36.22 28.84
C GLY A 1036 -34.96 -37.41 28.94
N LEU A 1037 -36.15 -37.25 28.38
CA LEU A 1037 -37.01 -38.35 27.94
C LEU A 1037 -36.83 -38.50 26.42
N SER A 1038 -36.74 -39.73 25.92
CA SER A 1038 -36.81 -39.97 24.48
C SER A 1038 -38.21 -39.61 23.93
N HIS A 1039 -38.36 -39.46 22.61
CA HIS A 1039 -39.68 -39.20 22.01
C HIS A 1039 -40.74 -40.22 22.46
N THR A 1040 -40.40 -41.51 22.49
CA THR A 1040 -41.32 -42.58 22.91
C THR A 1040 -41.63 -42.55 24.41
N GLN A 1041 -40.67 -42.15 25.25
CA GLN A 1041 -40.88 -41.98 26.69
C GLN A 1041 -41.75 -40.76 27.00
N PHE A 1042 -41.53 -39.65 26.29
CA PHE A 1042 -42.36 -38.45 26.38
C PHE A 1042 -43.81 -38.74 25.95
N GLU A 1043 -44.00 -39.46 24.85
CA GLU A 1043 -45.34 -39.90 24.42
C GLU A 1043 -46.00 -40.85 25.42
N CYS A 1044 -45.26 -41.82 25.98
CA CYS A 1044 -45.78 -42.69 27.03
C CYS A 1044 -46.19 -41.89 28.28
N ALA A 1045 -45.37 -40.92 28.71
CA ALA A 1045 -45.69 -40.03 29.81
C ALA A 1045 -46.96 -39.20 29.55
N ARG A 1046 -47.11 -38.67 28.33
CA ARG A 1046 -48.29 -37.92 27.88
C ARG A 1046 -49.56 -38.79 27.87
N GLU A 1047 -49.48 -40.02 27.38
CA GLU A 1047 -50.62 -40.96 27.34
C GLU A 1047 -51.07 -41.43 28.73
N LYS A 1048 -50.11 -41.72 29.63
CA LYS A 1048 -50.42 -42.30 30.95
C LYS A 1048 -50.66 -41.24 32.03
N GLY A 1049 -50.26 -39.99 31.80
CA GLY A 1049 -50.54 -38.84 32.67
C GLY A 1049 -50.09 -39.07 34.11
N ASP A 1050 -50.99 -38.90 35.07
CA ASP A 1050 -50.72 -39.06 36.50
C ASP A 1050 -50.30 -40.49 36.91
N ALA A 1051 -50.51 -41.48 36.05
CA ALA A 1051 -50.01 -42.84 36.27
C ALA A 1051 -48.55 -43.05 35.83
N TYR A 1052 -47.94 -42.05 35.16
CA TYR A 1052 -46.54 -42.07 34.76
C TYR A 1052 -45.63 -41.34 35.76
N TRP A 1053 -44.46 -41.92 36.00
CA TRP A 1053 -43.43 -41.32 36.85
C TRP A 1053 -42.06 -41.40 36.18
N LEU A 1054 -41.30 -40.32 36.31
CA LEU A 1054 -39.86 -40.31 36.04
C LEU A 1054 -39.11 -40.40 37.37
N TYR A 1055 -38.32 -41.45 37.54
CA TYR A 1055 -37.48 -41.68 38.71
C TYR A 1055 -36.02 -41.41 38.35
N VAL A 1056 -35.42 -40.40 38.95
CA VAL A 1056 -34.01 -40.06 38.74
C VAL A 1056 -33.19 -40.58 39.92
N VAL A 1057 -32.26 -41.50 39.66
CA VAL A 1057 -31.32 -42.03 40.65
C VAL A 1057 -30.01 -41.26 40.53
N GLU A 1058 -29.84 -40.29 41.41
CA GLU A 1058 -28.59 -39.53 41.51
C GLU A 1058 -27.55 -40.30 42.33
N TYR A 1059 -26.26 -40.11 42.00
CA TYR A 1059 -25.12 -40.83 42.59
C TYR A 1059 -25.31 -42.36 42.59
N ALA A 1060 -25.88 -42.92 41.52
CA ALA A 1060 -26.30 -44.33 41.43
C ALA A 1060 -25.15 -45.35 41.61
N THR A 1061 -23.90 -44.92 41.50
CA THR A 1061 -22.69 -45.72 41.73
C THR A 1061 -22.18 -45.68 43.18
N ASP A 1062 -22.68 -44.78 44.03
CA ASP A 1062 -22.32 -44.65 45.45
C ASP A 1062 -23.53 -44.94 46.34
N ALA A 1063 -23.59 -46.15 46.88
CA ALA A 1063 -24.69 -46.60 47.74
C ALA A 1063 -24.88 -45.80 49.05
N THR A 1064 -23.90 -44.96 49.44
CA THR A 1064 -24.02 -44.08 50.62
C THR A 1064 -24.56 -42.69 50.30
N ARG A 1065 -24.49 -42.28 49.03
CA ARG A 1065 -24.96 -40.98 48.53
C ARG A 1065 -26.16 -41.06 47.59
N ALA A 1066 -26.49 -42.26 47.11
CA ALA A 1066 -27.57 -42.50 46.17
C ALA A 1066 -28.91 -41.95 46.68
N ARG A 1067 -29.56 -41.09 45.89
CA ARG A 1067 -30.89 -40.54 46.20
C ARG A 1067 -31.84 -40.69 45.01
N VAL A 1068 -33.07 -41.11 45.28
CA VAL A 1068 -34.12 -41.30 44.27
C VAL A 1068 -35.06 -40.10 44.29
N LEU A 1069 -35.04 -39.31 43.21
CA LEU A 1069 -36.00 -38.23 42.97
C LEU A 1069 -37.19 -38.78 42.19
N ARG A 1070 -38.40 -38.45 42.63
CA ARG A 1070 -39.66 -39.02 42.12
C ARG A 1070 -40.50 -37.90 41.49
N ILE A 1071 -40.67 -37.92 40.18
CA ILE A 1071 -41.40 -36.89 39.43
C ILE A 1071 -42.64 -37.53 38.81
N GLN A 1072 -43.82 -37.24 39.36
CA GLN A 1072 -45.10 -37.64 38.77
C GLN A 1072 -45.41 -36.75 37.57
N ASN A 1073 -45.98 -37.31 36.50
CA ASN A 1073 -46.47 -36.57 35.32
C ASN A 1073 -45.55 -35.42 34.85
N PRO A 1074 -44.27 -35.71 34.49
CA PRO A 1074 -43.29 -34.67 34.13
C PRO A 1074 -43.75 -33.79 32.96
N VAL A 1075 -44.59 -34.31 32.06
CA VAL A 1075 -45.11 -33.57 30.89
C VAL A 1075 -46.11 -32.49 31.31
N ALA A 1076 -47.02 -32.75 32.25
CA ALA A 1076 -47.99 -31.73 32.71
C ALA A 1076 -47.36 -30.62 33.55
N HIS A 1077 -46.18 -30.87 34.14
CA HIS A 1077 -45.42 -29.87 34.91
C HIS A 1077 -44.51 -28.99 34.04
N ALA A 1078 -44.28 -29.34 32.76
CA ALA A 1078 -43.52 -28.52 31.82
C ALA A 1078 -44.34 -27.28 31.40
N LYS A 1079 -43.88 -26.08 31.75
CA LYS A 1079 -44.54 -24.80 31.41
C LYS A 1079 -44.01 -24.13 30.15
N THR A 1080 -42.77 -24.44 29.78
CA THR A 1080 -42.05 -23.82 28.66
C THR A 1080 -41.22 -24.88 27.95
N PHE A 1081 -41.02 -24.70 26.64
CA PHE A 1081 -40.21 -25.55 25.79
C PHE A 1081 -39.15 -24.68 25.11
N THR A 1082 -37.89 -25.11 25.15
CA THR A 1082 -36.74 -24.35 24.62
C THR A 1082 -36.03 -25.20 23.58
N PHE A 1083 -36.00 -24.73 22.33
CA PHE A 1083 -35.49 -25.43 21.17
C PHE A 1083 -34.00 -25.12 20.92
N ASP A 1084 -33.20 -26.13 20.57
CA ASP A 1084 -31.81 -25.94 20.14
C ASP A 1084 -31.69 -25.58 18.64
N ARG A 1085 -30.44 -25.44 18.19
CA ARG A 1085 -30.08 -25.17 16.80
C ARG A 1085 -30.51 -26.28 15.82
N GLY A 1086 -30.65 -27.53 16.27
CA GLY A 1086 -31.06 -28.66 15.42
C GLY A 1086 -32.48 -28.48 14.85
N TRP A 1087 -33.33 -27.71 15.53
CA TRP A 1087 -34.66 -27.35 15.01
C TRP A 1087 -34.60 -26.50 13.75
N GLY A 1088 -33.51 -25.78 13.51
CA GLY A 1088 -33.27 -25.07 12.25
C GLY A 1088 -33.02 -26.01 11.06
N GLU A 1089 -32.59 -27.25 11.30
CA GLU A 1089 -32.29 -28.24 10.26
C GLU A 1089 -33.54 -28.97 9.76
N ILE A 1090 -34.59 -29.04 10.59
CA ILE A 1090 -35.90 -29.64 10.25
C ILE A 1090 -36.98 -28.59 9.93
N ALA A 1091 -36.66 -27.29 10.03
CA ALA A 1091 -37.59 -26.21 9.73
C ALA A 1091 -37.89 -26.12 8.21
N GLN A 1092 -39.17 -26.17 7.83
CA GLN A 1092 -39.58 -25.98 6.45
C GLN A 1092 -39.59 -24.48 6.11
N THR A 1093 -38.66 -24.04 5.26
CA THR A 1093 -38.52 -22.63 4.84
C THR A 1093 -39.25 -22.29 3.54
N GLY A 1094 -40.05 -23.22 3.00
CA GLY A 1094 -40.91 -22.96 1.85
C GLY A 1094 -42.18 -22.20 2.23
N LEU A 1095 -42.76 -21.47 1.28
CA LEU A 1095 -44.12 -20.93 1.46
C LEU A 1095 -45.11 -22.11 1.61
N PRO A 1096 -46.08 -22.03 2.54
CA PRO A 1096 -47.08 -23.08 2.71
C PRO A 1096 -47.92 -23.20 1.44
N THR A 1097 -48.08 -24.44 0.97
CA THR A 1097 -48.95 -24.83 -0.16
C THR A 1097 -50.43 -24.87 0.22
#